data_AF-A0A9E6NWS7-F1
#
_entry.id   AF-A0A9E6NWS7-F1
#
_cell.length_a   1.000
_cell.length_b   1.000
_cell.length_c   1.000
_cell.angle_alpha   90.00
_cell.angle_beta   90.00
_cell.angle_gamma   90.00
#
_symmetry.space_group_name_H-M   'P 1'
#
loop_
_entity.id
_entity.type
_entity.pdbx_description
1 polymer ?
#
loop_
_entity_poly.entity_id
_entity_poly.type
_entity_poly.pdbx_seq_one_letter_code
_entity_poly.pdbx_strand_id
1 'polypeptide(L)'
;MLTRNWPRHLLCLSLSLPLGSALACGPDFPMRLLDNRAQTLADLPEGSFSFEVSRLGKTIAGLKNVTAATHNPNDYAEDNASEMAREQAEQVGLSAEQQGVVKRLRGLSDARQVEEQGASLPAEIRLYVAGAVAFATGDHQMAADYFNKVLALPADQRPLRSTWAAYSLGRLAFATSSAAQNRIEALEQARDAFRQTRQLSIDGFSDPLELGVASLGEEARVLRTAGDWSGAIQLYEAQNLHGSAVGYTSLKQVMNELAELPEAQLARLLEHKAVQQLVTASLVSRQGWSFGDEPPNQKKLVKLLQDSTRGSLENADRLAAMSYQQGDYAGAKAFLENAGDGGLAWWLRAKLAVRDGDRNAAAAAYAKAAQAFPQNEDWGYRRTPDWAFETVQPKCRVEGESAILALQRGEYLQAFVQLYRSNSVYWFDAATVAERVLTVAELKQYVDENVPAPPALTQQERDNYVPLPVAASLRNLLGRRLLREGRYAEAVAYFDNRDLQKKAQIYGEQRLKADAAWWPTKRASALYNAAWTAREWGMDILGYEMAPDYATFGGNYALESAELQVGPLVSEAEVQRQVASAAKPDQRYHYRFVATALAARAADNLPHTSQAFAAVLCNAAGWNSSLEDQSALYQRYVKEGPFVPWAVDFGNQCPYPDFENADKRYVTQVTDAVRATLRPYKWPVQVGAIVLVTAAALLLITRRQRKARRD
;
A
#
# COMPACT_ATOMS: atom_id res chain seq x y z
N MET A 1 -45.50 -44.88 18.59
CA MET A 1 -44.52 -44.92 17.49
C MET A 1 -44.30 -43.49 17.01
N LEU A 2 -43.28 -42.82 17.57
CA LEU A 2 -43.10 -41.37 17.48
C LEU A 2 -41.92 -41.01 16.57
N THR A 3 -42.30 -40.46 15.41
CA THR A 3 -41.76 -39.32 14.67
C THR A 3 -40.24 -39.06 14.61
N ARG A 4 -39.77 -39.27 13.38
CA ARG A 4 -38.58 -38.84 12.66
C ARG A 4 -38.72 -37.36 12.25
N ASN A 5 -37.79 -36.46 12.62
CA ASN A 5 -37.45 -35.18 11.94
C ASN A 5 -36.61 -34.24 12.86
N TRP A 6 -35.39 -34.65 13.22
CA TRP A 6 -34.39 -33.74 13.78
C TRP A 6 -33.06 -34.05 13.07
N PRO A 7 -32.73 -33.32 11.99
CA PRO A 7 -31.55 -32.45 12.06
C PRO A 7 -31.61 -31.22 11.12
N ARG A 8 -32.81 -30.73 10.73
CA ARG A 8 -32.92 -29.54 9.85
C ARG A 8 -33.12 -28.21 10.59
N HIS A 9 -33.60 -28.25 11.83
CA HIS A 9 -33.87 -27.04 12.61
C HIS A 9 -32.66 -26.50 13.38
N LEU A 10 -31.63 -27.33 13.63
CA LEU A 10 -30.39 -26.89 14.30
C LEU A 10 -29.47 -26.06 13.39
N LEU A 11 -29.51 -26.28 12.07
CA LEU A 11 -28.76 -25.47 11.10
C LEU A 11 -29.39 -24.09 10.89
N CYS A 12 -30.73 -24.00 10.86
CA CYS A 12 -31.42 -22.70 10.77
C CYS A 12 -31.30 -21.85 12.05
N LEU A 13 -31.18 -22.48 13.23
CA LEU A 13 -30.94 -21.76 14.49
C LEU A 13 -29.51 -21.19 14.62
N SER A 14 -28.53 -21.77 13.90
CA SER A 14 -27.18 -21.22 13.83
C SER A 14 -27.05 -19.98 12.94
N LEU A 15 -28.00 -19.76 12.02
CA LEU A 15 -28.07 -18.59 11.13
C LEU A 15 -28.96 -17.46 11.68
N SER A 16 -29.69 -17.69 12.76
CA SER A 16 -30.60 -16.73 13.40
C SER A 16 -30.09 -16.21 14.74
N LEU A 17 -28.87 -16.56 15.15
CA LEU A 17 -28.15 -15.74 16.11
C LEU A 17 -27.97 -14.37 15.46
N PRO A 18 -28.29 -13.24 16.13
CA PRO A 18 -27.88 -11.96 15.63
C PRO A 18 -26.35 -12.04 15.60
N LEU A 19 -25.80 -12.21 14.39
CA LEU A 19 -24.44 -11.82 14.09
C LEU A 19 -24.42 -10.35 14.45
N GLY A 20 -24.13 -10.07 15.73
CA GLY A 20 -24.01 -8.71 16.24
C GLY A 20 -23.09 -8.02 15.27
N SER A 21 -23.59 -6.92 14.69
CA SER A 21 -23.01 -6.21 13.56
C SER A 21 -21.52 -6.47 13.49
N ALA A 22 -21.14 -7.49 12.72
CA ALA A 22 -19.75 -7.67 12.38
C ALA A 22 -19.52 -6.49 11.46
N LEU A 23 -19.09 -5.37 12.05
CA LEU A 23 -18.40 -4.30 11.37
C LEU A 23 -17.16 -4.99 10.82
N ALA A 24 -17.32 -5.69 9.69
CA ALA A 24 -16.21 -6.10 8.88
C ALA A 24 -15.52 -4.79 8.57
N CYS A 25 -14.36 -4.57 9.19
CA CYS A 25 -13.51 -3.45 8.85
C CYS A 25 -13.32 -3.55 7.34
N GLY A 26 -13.83 -2.57 6.60
CA GLY A 26 -13.48 -2.42 5.18
C GLY A 26 -11.96 -2.33 5.06
N PRO A 27 -11.39 -2.58 3.88
CA PRO A 27 -9.96 -2.39 3.71
C PRO A 27 -9.58 -0.96 4.08
N ASP A 28 -8.50 -0.79 4.83
CA ASP A 28 -7.91 0.54 5.02
C ASP A 28 -7.47 1.05 3.63
N PHE A 29 -7.70 2.33 3.33
CA PHE A 29 -7.27 2.96 2.09
C PHE A 29 -6.08 3.88 2.33
N PRO A 30 -5.16 4.03 1.36
CA PRO A 30 -4.02 4.90 1.52
C PRO A 30 -4.47 6.36 1.57
N MET A 31 -3.74 7.16 2.35
CA MET A 31 -3.92 8.60 2.46
C MET A 31 -3.69 9.27 1.10
N ARG A 32 -4.59 10.17 0.73
CA ARG A 32 -4.50 10.99 -0.47
C ARG A 32 -4.20 12.44 -0.11
N LEU A 33 -3.12 12.98 -0.68
CA LEU A 33 -2.64 14.32 -0.37
C LEU A 33 -3.58 15.40 -0.91
N LEU A 34 -4.25 15.14 -2.04
CA LEU A 34 -5.01 16.14 -2.78
C LEU A 34 -6.45 16.32 -2.30
N ASP A 35 -7.01 15.38 -1.53
CA ASP A 35 -8.39 15.45 -1.03
C ASP A 35 -8.59 16.61 -0.06
N ASN A 36 -7.65 16.80 0.86
CA ASN A 36 -7.65 17.90 1.82
C ASN A 36 -6.28 18.58 1.86
N ARG A 37 -5.99 19.34 0.80
CA ARG A 37 -4.71 20.05 0.62
C ARG A 37 -4.33 20.94 1.79
N ALA A 38 -5.30 21.60 2.41
CA ALA A 38 -5.07 22.47 3.55
C ALA A 38 -4.59 21.67 4.78
N GLN A 39 -5.27 20.57 5.09
CA GLN A 39 -4.85 19.68 6.17
C GLN A 39 -3.51 19.03 5.86
N THR A 40 -3.29 18.55 4.64
CA THR A 40 -2.03 17.93 4.19
C THR A 40 -0.83 18.85 4.40
N LEU A 41 -0.95 20.14 4.03
CA LEU A 41 0.12 21.11 4.21
C LEU A 41 0.31 21.53 5.68
N ALA A 42 -0.78 21.61 6.45
CA ALA A 42 -0.75 21.98 7.87
C ALA A 42 -0.19 20.87 8.76
N ASP A 43 -0.50 19.60 8.45
CA ASP A 43 -0.09 18.42 9.23
C ASP A 43 1.40 18.12 9.06
N LEU A 44 2.14 18.02 10.16
CA LEU A 44 3.48 17.43 10.15
C LEU A 44 3.34 15.97 10.61
N PRO A 45 3.47 15.00 9.69
CA PRO A 45 3.22 13.61 10.04
C PRO A 45 4.21 13.12 11.09
N GLU A 46 3.66 12.41 12.08
CA GLU A 46 4.44 11.67 13.05
C GLU A 46 5.16 10.49 12.38
N GLY A 47 6.43 10.30 12.75
CA GLY A 47 7.16 9.07 12.45
C GLY A 47 6.85 7.98 13.47
N SER A 48 7.34 6.77 13.23
CA SER A 48 7.27 5.69 14.21
C SER A 48 8.31 5.88 15.33
N PHE A 49 7.95 5.45 16.53
CA PHE A 49 8.90 5.47 17.66
C PHE A 49 10.14 4.61 17.37
N SER A 50 9.98 3.51 16.64
CA SER A 50 11.07 2.64 16.19
C SER A 50 12.07 3.38 15.32
N PHE A 51 11.60 4.19 14.38
CA PHE A 51 12.48 5.03 13.58
C PHE A 51 13.20 6.05 14.45
N GLU A 52 12.46 6.76 15.32
CA GLU A 52 13.03 7.82 16.16
C GLU A 52 14.15 7.31 17.09
N VAL A 53 13.97 6.16 17.75
CA VAL A 53 15.02 5.59 18.60
C VAL A 53 16.15 4.93 17.82
N SER A 54 15.93 4.51 16.57
CA SER A 54 17.02 4.00 15.71
C SER A 54 18.07 5.06 15.35
N ARG A 55 17.76 6.35 15.56
CA ARG A 55 18.68 7.48 15.36
C ARG A 55 19.47 7.83 16.62
N LEU A 56 19.15 7.21 17.75
CA LEU A 56 19.76 7.47 19.05
C LEU A 56 20.83 6.42 19.37
N GLY A 57 21.77 6.80 20.24
CA GLY A 57 22.87 5.93 20.67
C GLY A 57 23.97 5.71 19.65
N LYS A 58 24.80 4.70 19.92
CA LYS A 58 25.92 4.24 19.06
C LYS A 58 26.03 2.73 19.16
N THR A 59 26.41 2.08 18.06
CA THR A 59 26.77 0.65 18.08
C THR A 59 28.09 0.44 18.82
N ILE A 60 28.26 -0.76 19.37
CA ILE A 60 29.50 -1.19 20.01
C ILE A 60 30.40 -1.83 18.94
N ALA A 61 31.59 -1.28 18.76
CA ALA A 61 32.55 -1.78 17.77
C ALA A 61 32.92 -3.25 18.05
N GLY A 62 32.90 -4.07 17.01
CA GLY A 62 33.23 -5.50 17.08
C GLY A 62 32.10 -6.41 17.59
N LEU A 63 31.04 -5.85 18.19
CA LEU A 63 29.89 -6.63 18.63
C LEU A 63 28.98 -6.94 17.43
N LYS A 64 28.59 -8.20 17.29
CA LYS A 64 27.73 -8.67 16.20
C LYS A 64 26.28 -8.19 16.41
N ASN A 65 25.56 -7.96 15.31
CA ASN A 65 24.12 -7.72 15.37
C ASN A 65 23.38 -9.03 15.67
N VAL A 66 22.20 -8.91 16.27
CA VAL A 66 21.30 -10.05 16.46
C VAL A 66 20.83 -10.59 15.11
N THR A 67 20.53 -11.88 15.09
CA THR A 67 20.00 -12.60 13.95
C THR A 67 18.57 -13.06 14.24
N ALA A 68 17.87 -13.59 13.24
CA ALA A 68 16.55 -14.19 13.43
C ALA A 68 16.57 -15.43 14.36
N ALA A 69 17.74 -15.89 14.80
CA ALA A 69 17.89 -17.04 15.70
C ALA A 69 17.55 -16.73 17.16
N THR A 70 17.58 -15.45 17.58
CA THR A 70 17.15 -15.04 18.93
C THR A 70 15.74 -14.46 18.89
N HIS A 71 14.93 -14.90 19.85
CA HIS A 71 13.49 -14.66 19.89
C HIS A 71 13.12 -13.17 19.74
N ASN A 72 12.25 -12.88 18.77
CA ASN A 72 11.54 -11.60 18.67
C ASN A 72 10.29 -11.66 19.56
N PRO A 73 10.16 -10.82 20.61
CA PRO A 73 8.97 -10.79 21.47
C PRO A 73 7.66 -10.46 20.73
N ASN A 74 7.74 -9.98 19.48
CA ASN A 74 6.59 -9.69 18.63
C ASN A 74 6.17 -10.86 17.73
N ASP A 75 6.92 -11.96 17.71
CA ASP A 75 6.48 -13.16 17.02
C ASP A 75 5.41 -13.87 17.85
N TYR A 76 4.32 -14.26 17.20
CA TYR A 76 3.32 -15.20 17.73
C TYR A 76 3.93 -16.61 17.85
N ALA A 77 5.05 -16.74 18.56
CA ALA A 77 5.75 -17.99 18.77
C ALA A 77 5.06 -18.80 19.87
N GLU A 78 5.22 -20.13 19.81
CA GLU A 78 4.77 -21.05 20.85
C GLU A 78 5.37 -20.68 22.21
N ASP A 79 4.62 -20.90 23.30
CA ASP A 79 4.99 -20.50 24.68
C ASP A 79 6.38 -21.01 25.16
N ASN A 80 6.98 -21.99 24.47
CA ASN A 80 8.27 -22.61 24.80
C ASN A 80 9.44 -22.20 23.87
N ALA A 81 9.27 -21.26 22.94
CA ALA A 81 10.28 -20.93 21.92
C ALA A 81 11.66 -20.55 22.48
N SER A 82 11.70 -19.85 23.62
CA SER A 82 12.95 -19.47 24.28
C SER A 82 13.71 -20.66 24.88
N GLU A 83 12.99 -21.66 25.38
CA GLU A 83 13.59 -22.89 25.91
C GLU A 83 14.17 -23.73 24.78
N MET A 84 13.45 -23.83 23.65
CA MET A 84 13.93 -24.52 22.45
C MET A 84 15.19 -23.88 21.89
N ALA A 85 15.24 -22.54 21.80
CA ALA A 85 16.42 -21.81 21.34
C ALA A 85 17.64 -22.06 22.25
N ARG A 86 17.44 -22.05 23.58
CA ARG A 86 18.49 -22.41 24.54
C ARG A 86 18.96 -23.86 24.36
N GLU A 87 18.04 -24.82 24.26
CA GLU A 87 18.38 -26.23 24.08
C GLU A 87 19.17 -26.47 22.80
N GLN A 88 18.78 -25.84 21.69
CA GLN A 88 19.54 -25.90 20.44
C GLN A 88 20.93 -25.28 20.58
N ALA A 89 21.04 -24.12 21.24
CA ALA A 89 22.31 -23.46 21.47
C ALA A 89 23.24 -24.27 22.41
N GLU A 90 22.69 -25.00 23.38
CA GLU A 90 23.46 -25.90 24.26
C GLU A 90 24.05 -27.09 23.51
N GLN A 91 23.47 -27.50 22.38
CA GLN A 91 23.95 -28.62 21.58
C GLN A 91 25.11 -28.26 20.64
N VAL A 92 25.36 -26.96 20.41
CA VAL A 92 26.43 -26.48 19.53
C VAL A 92 27.80 -26.98 19.99
N GLY A 93 28.53 -27.65 19.08
CA GLY A 93 29.87 -28.17 19.33
C GLY A 93 29.93 -29.51 20.06
N LEU A 94 28.78 -30.17 20.32
CA LEU A 94 28.71 -31.45 21.03
C LEU A 94 28.31 -32.61 20.11
N SER A 95 28.83 -33.81 20.39
CA SER A 95 28.35 -35.06 19.76
C SER A 95 26.96 -35.45 20.29
N ALA A 96 26.22 -36.29 19.56
CA ALA A 96 24.90 -36.76 19.99
C ALA A 96 24.94 -37.46 21.38
N GLU A 97 26.02 -38.18 21.67
CA GLU A 97 26.24 -38.82 22.97
C GLU A 97 26.44 -37.77 24.08
N GLN A 98 27.25 -36.75 23.83
CA GLN A 98 27.49 -35.64 24.76
C GLN A 98 26.22 -34.83 25.02
N GLN A 99 25.41 -34.57 23.98
CA GLN A 99 24.12 -33.91 24.10
C GLN A 99 23.17 -34.69 25.04
N GLY A 100 23.12 -36.02 24.88
CA GLY A 100 22.34 -36.90 25.77
C GLY A 100 22.82 -36.86 27.23
N VAL A 101 24.14 -36.74 27.45
CA VAL A 101 24.70 -36.56 28.80
C VAL A 101 24.29 -35.20 29.37
N VAL A 102 24.48 -34.10 28.65
CA VAL A 102 24.11 -32.74 29.10
C VAL A 102 22.63 -32.66 29.49
N LYS A 103 21.74 -33.21 28.65
CA LYS A 103 20.30 -33.24 28.93
C LYS A 103 19.97 -33.98 30.24
N ARG A 104 20.67 -35.08 30.51
CA ARG A 104 20.50 -35.83 31.77
C ARG A 104 21.01 -35.05 32.98
N LEU A 105 22.20 -34.46 32.87
CA LEU A 105 22.83 -33.71 33.96
C LEU A 105 22.02 -32.46 34.35
N ARG A 106 21.37 -31.82 33.38
CA ARG A 106 20.46 -30.68 33.60
C ARG A 106 19.26 -31.01 34.52
N GLY A 107 18.90 -32.29 34.65
CA GLY A 107 17.82 -32.74 35.53
C GLY A 107 18.25 -33.03 36.98
N LEU A 108 19.54 -32.90 37.31
CA LEU A 108 20.03 -33.10 38.67
C LEU A 108 19.80 -31.85 39.53
N SER A 109 19.82 -32.03 40.86
CA SER A 109 19.64 -30.94 41.84
C SER A 109 20.92 -30.58 42.62
N ASP A 110 22.00 -31.36 42.49
CA ASP A 110 23.30 -31.09 43.13
C ASP A 110 24.39 -30.93 42.06
N ALA A 111 25.02 -29.76 42.01
CA ALA A 111 26.07 -29.45 41.05
C ALA A 111 27.34 -30.30 41.22
N ARG A 112 27.63 -30.81 42.42
CA ARG A 112 28.76 -31.73 42.63
C ARG A 112 28.53 -33.07 41.94
N GLN A 113 27.29 -33.57 41.97
CA GLN A 113 26.92 -34.76 41.22
C GLN A 113 27.02 -34.53 39.71
N VAL A 114 26.72 -33.31 39.24
CA VAL A 114 26.90 -32.94 37.83
C VAL A 114 28.38 -33.00 37.42
N GLU A 115 29.29 -32.46 38.26
CA GLU A 115 30.72 -32.51 38.00
C GLU A 115 31.25 -33.96 38.00
N GLU A 116 30.82 -34.80 38.94
CA GLU A 116 31.22 -36.21 39.01
C GLU A 116 30.69 -37.02 37.81
N GLN A 117 29.39 -36.93 37.53
CA GLN A 117 28.73 -37.71 36.47
C GLN A 117 29.01 -37.19 35.06
N GLY A 118 29.47 -35.94 34.94
CA GLY A 118 29.82 -35.29 33.68
C GLY A 118 31.27 -35.48 33.25
N ALA A 119 32.04 -36.39 33.88
CA ALA A 119 33.48 -36.58 33.62
C ALA A 119 33.84 -36.90 32.15
N SER A 120 32.88 -37.39 31.34
CA SER A 120 33.08 -37.63 29.91
C SER A 120 32.89 -36.39 29.01
N LEU A 121 32.43 -35.27 29.57
CA LEU A 121 32.26 -34.01 28.84
C LEU A 121 33.55 -33.17 28.87
N PRO A 122 33.78 -32.30 27.87
CA PRO A 122 34.83 -31.30 27.94
C PRO A 122 34.71 -30.44 29.21
N ALA A 123 35.85 -30.01 29.76
CA ALA A 123 35.91 -29.33 31.06
C ALA A 123 34.99 -28.11 31.13
N GLU A 124 34.99 -27.27 30.09
CA GLU A 124 34.11 -26.09 30.02
C GLU A 124 32.62 -26.43 30.09
N ILE A 125 32.20 -27.54 29.45
CA ILE A 125 30.80 -27.95 29.38
C ILE A 125 30.38 -28.51 30.74
N ARG A 126 31.19 -29.41 31.31
CA ARG A 126 30.95 -30.01 32.61
C ARG A 126 30.81 -28.96 33.71
N LEU A 127 31.77 -28.04 33.79
CA LEU A 127 31.79 -26.97 34.79
C LEU A 127 30.63 -26.00 34.59
N TYR A 128 30.32 -25.62 33.35
CA TYR A 128 29.19 -24.74 33.07
C TYR A 128 27.85 -25.36 33.46
N VAL A 129 27.61 -26.64 33.12
CA VAL A 129 26.36 -27.33 33.47
C VAL A 129 26.24 -27.47 34.99
N ALA A 130 27.33 -27.76 35.71
CA ALA A 130 27.33 -27.78 37.17
C ALA A 130 26.94 -26.41 37.76
N GLY A 131 27.56 -25.33 37.29
CA GLY A 131 27.21 -23.97 37.71
C GLY A 131 25.76 -23.59 37.38
N ALA A 132 25.26 -24.03 36.22
CA ALA A 132 23.91 -23.71 35.80
C ALA A 132 22.84 -24.53 36.54
N VAL A 133 23.14 -25.74 37.02
CA VAL A 133 22.30 -26.49 37.97
C VAL A 133 22.30 -25.81 39.34
N ALA A 134 23.46 -25.42 39.87
CA ALA A 134 23.55 -24.65 41.11
C ALA A 134 22.74 -23.34 41.04
N PHE A 135 22.81 -22.64 39.91
CA PHE A 135 22.03 -21.43 39.66
C PHE A 135 20.53 -21.69 39.71
N ALA A 136 20.07 -22.78 39.07
CA ALA A 136 18.65 -23.14 39.01
C ALA A 136 18.09 -23.58 40.38
N THR A 137 18.92 -24.16 41.25
CA THR A 137 18.52 -24.58 42.60
C THR A 137 18.69 -23.50 43.67
N GLY A 138 19.19 -22.32 43.31
CA GLY A 138 19.36 -21.18 44.21
C GLY A 138 20.66 -21.18 45.01
N ASP A 139 21.59 -22.12 44.76
CA ASP A 139 22.92 -22.09 45.36
C ASP A 139 23.83 -21.12 44.61
N HIS A 140 23.62 -19.83 44.92
CA HIS A 140 24.28 -18.71 44.29
C HIS A 140 25.81 -18.73 44.43
N GLN A 141 26.32 -19.07 45.62
CA GLN A 141 27.77 -19.11 45.84
C GLN A 141 28.41 -20.24 45.02
N MET A 142 27.83 -21.45 45.06
CA MET A 142 28.36 -22.57 44.28
C MET A 142 28.26 -22.31 42.77
N ALA A 143 27.19 -21.65 42.30
CA ALA A 143 27.06 -21.25 40.91
C ALA A 143 28.20 -20.29 40.48
N ALA A 144 28.48 -19.25 41.28
CA ALA A 144 29.58 -18.33 41.03
C ALA A 144 30.92 -19.06 40.92
N ASP A 145 31.20 -19.96 41.86
CA ASP A 145 32.45 -20.72 41.91
C ASP A 145 32.65 -21.54 40.62
N TYR A 146 31.60 -22.24 40.14
CA TYR A 146 31.68 -23.00 38.90
C TYR A 146 31.82 -22.13 37.65
N PHE A 147 31.11 -21.01 37.54
CA PHE A 147 31.27 -20.11 36.39
C PHE A 147 32.66 -19.47 36.35
N ASN A 148 33.23 -19.12 37.51
CA ASN A 148 34.61 -18.65 37.61
C ASN A 148 35.60 -19.75 37.20
N LYS A 149 35.37 -21.02 37.59
CA LYS A 149 36.19 -22.15 37.12
C LYS A 149 36.16 -22.29 35.59
N VAL A 150 35.03 -22.05 34.93
CA VAL A 150 34.95 -22.03 33.45
C VAL A 150 35.84 -20.93 32.88
N LEU A 151 35.73 -19.70 33.40
CA LEU A 151 36.50 -18.54 32.90
C LEU A 151 38.01 -18.63 33.20
N ALA A 152 38.38 -19.39 34.23
CA ALA A 152 39.78 -19.65 34.59
C ALA A 152 40.48 -20.67 33.68
N LEU A 153 39.74 -21.42 32.85
CA LEU A 153 40.35 -22.31 31.87
C LEU A 153 41.14 -21.51 30.80
N PRO A 154 42.20 -22.10 30.21
CA PRO A 154 42.87 -21.53 29.05
C PRO A 154 41.88 -21.24 27.91
N ALA A 155 42.07 -20.15 27.16
CA ALA A 155 41.11 -19.65 26.17
C ALA A 155 40.73 -20.72 25.12
N ASP A 156 41.69 -21.53 24.69
CA ASP A 156 41.54 -22.65 23.76
C ASP A 156 40.71 -23.82 24.33
N GLN A 157 40.55 -23.89 25.66
CA GLN A 157 39.78 -24.91 26.37
C GLN A 157 38.40 -24.43 26.84
N ARG A 158 38.05 -23.16 26.60
CA ARG A 158 36.74 -22.57 26.91
C ARG A 158 36.03 -21.85 25.74
N PRO A 159 36.13 -22.31 24.47
CA PRO A 159 35.57 -21.61 23.34
C PRO A 159 34.03 -21.53 23.32
N LEU A 160 33.32 -22.47 23.96
CA LEU A 160 31.87 -22.64 23.82
C LEU A 160 31.04 -22.06 24.97
N ARG A 161 31.60 -21.91 26.17
CA ARG A 161 30.84 -21.51 27.38
C ARG A 161 31.34 -20.27 28.10
N SER A 162 32.36 -19.60 27.58
CA SER A 162 32.89 -18.37 28.20
C SER A 162 31.85 -17.25 28.29
N THR A 163 31.18 -16.92 27.19
CA THR A 163 30.12 -15.88 27.14
C THR A 163 28.96 -16.21 28.09
N TRP A 164 28.55 -17.48 28.15
CA TRP A 164 27.46 -17.94 29.01
C TRP A 164 27.81 -17.87 30.50
N ALA A 165 29.04 -18.25 30.87
CA ALA A 165 29.53 -18.19 32.24
C ALA A 165 29.63 -16.74 32.73
N ALA A 166 30.22 -15.85 31.93
CA ALA A 166 30.31 -14.42 32.27
C ALA A 166 28.91 -13.79 32.40
N TYR A 167 27.99 -14.09 31.48
CA TYR A 167 26.62 -13.57 31.53
C TYR A 167 25.88 -14.04 32.79
N SER A 168 26.06 -15.30 33.17
CA SER A 168 25.44 -15.89 34.36
C SER A 168 26.00 -15.29 35.65
N LEU A 169 27.30 -14.99 35.71
CA LEU A 169 27.91 -14.26 36.83
C LEU A 169 27.30 -12.86 36.99
N GLY A 170 27.07 -12.13 35.90
CA GLY A 170 26.41 -10.82 35.94
C GLY A 170 25.00 -10.89 36.49
N ARG A 171 24.19 -11.84 35.99
CA ARG A 171 22.82 -12.09 36.50
C ARG A 171 22.82 -12.44 37.98
N LEU A 172 23.78 -13.25 38.40
CA LEU A 172 23.91 -13.67 39.79
C LEU A 172 24.25 -12.51 40.71
N ALA A 173 25.31 -11.76 40.39
CA ALA A 173 25.73 -10.58 41.15
C ALA A 173 24.60 -9.54 41.26
N PHE A 174 23.83 -9.34 40.18
CA PHE A 174 22.67 -8.46 40.22
C PHE A 174 21.57 -8.99 41.14
N ALA A 175 21.22 -10.28 41.04
CA ALA A 175 20.17 -10.90 41.85
C ALA A 175 20.48 -10.87 43.36
N THR A 176 21.75 -11.00 43.75
CA THR A 176 22.17 -10.97 45.15
C THR A 176 22.51 -9.57 45.67
N SER A 177 22.59 -8.56 44.78
CA SER A 177 23.02 -7.20 45.12
C SER A 177 22.19 -6.52 46.22
N SER A 178 20.89 -6.83 46.34
CA SER A 178 20.04 -6.25 47.39
C SER A 178 20.32 -6.80 48.78
N ALA A 179 20.85 -8.02 48.88
CA ALA A 179 21.21 -8.68 50.12
C ALA A 179 22.72 -8.56 50.44
N ALA A 180 23.51 -7.98 49.53
CA ALA A 180 24.94 -7.80 49.70
C ALA A 180 25.25 -6.72 50.75
N GLN A 181 26.33 -6.93 51.51
CA GLN A 181 26.81 -5.98 52.51
C GLN A 181 27.15 -4.61 51.89
N ASN A 182 27.72 -4.63 50.68
CA ASN A 182 28.01 -3.45 49.88
C ASN A 182 27.28 -3.54 48.54
N ARG A 183 26.09 -2.95 48.48
CA ARG A 183 25.26 -2.97 47.28
C ARG A 183 25.94 -2.30 46.08
N ILE A 184 26.68 -1.22 46.28
CA ILE A 184 27.35 -0.48 45.19
C ILE A 184 28.39 -1.39 44.52
N GLU A 185 29.20 -2.06 45.32
CA GLU A 185 30.21 -3.00 44.82
C GLU A 185 29.58 -4.20 44.13
N ALA A 186 28.50 -4.79 44.67
CA ALA A 186 27.79 -5.89 44.03
C ALA A 186 27.18 -5.49 42.68
N LEU A 187 26.67 -4.26 42.56
CA LEU A 187 26.17 -3.74 41.28
C LEU A 187 27.33 -3.53 40.28
N GLU A 188 28.49 -3.02 40.70
CA GLU A 188 29.63 -2.89 39.78
C GLU A 188 30.18 -4.25 39.33
N GLN A 189 30.24 -5.25 40.23
CA GLN A 189 30.59 -6.62 39.86
C GLN A 189 29.66 -7.20 38.79
N ALA A 190 28.35 -6.92 38.90
CA ALA A 190 27.40 -7.33 37.88
C ALA A 190 27.69 -6.66 36.52
N ARG A 191 27.99 -5.36 36.53
CA ARG A 191 28.33 -4.61 35.30
C ARG A 191 29.61 -5.12 34.66
N ASP A 192 30.65 -5.39 35.45
CA ASP A 192 31.91 -5.93 34.95
C ASP A 192 31.74 -7.29 34.28
N ALA A 193 30.91 -8.17 34.86
CA ALA A 193 30.59 -9.46 34.26
C ALA A 193 29.81 -9.31 32.93
N PHE A 194 28.89 -8.35 32.82
CA PHE A 194 28.22 -8.05 31.56
C PHE A 194 29.16 -7.45 30.52
N ARG A 195 30.06 -6.55 30.90
CA ARG A 195 31.13 -6.03 30.02
C ARG A 195 32.04 -7.17 29.53
N GLN A 196 32.43 -8.07 30.43
CA GLN A 196 33.24 -9.24 30.08
C GLN A 196 32.50 -10.16 29.10
N THR A 197 31.20 -10.36 29.27
CA THR A 197 30.37 -11.11 28.32
C THR A 197 30.47 -10.54 26.92
N ARG A 198 30.35 -9.21 26.77
CA ARG A 198 30.51 -8.53 25.47
C ARG A 198 31.90 -8.71 24.91
N GLN A 199 32.91 -8.50 25.74
CA GLN A 199 34.29 -8.62 25.30
C GLN A 199 34.59 -10.03 24.77
N LEU A 200 34.10 -11.08 25.45
CA LEU A 200 34.25 -12.46 24.98
C LEU A 200 33.55 -12.71 23.63
N SER A 201 32.36 -12.13 23.42
CA SER A 201 31.67 -12.20 22.11
C SER A 201 32.47 -11.49 21.00
N ILE A 202 33.04 -10.32 21.32
CA ILE A 202 33.91 -9.54 20.43
C ILE A 202 35.21 -10.31 20.10
N ASP A 203 35.80 -10.97 21.10
CA ASP A 203 37.04 -11.75 20.98
C ASP A 203 36.84 -13.06 20.19
N GLY A 204 35.61 -13.37 19.79
CA GLY A 204 35.30 -14.53 18.93
C GLY A 204 34.94 -15.81 19.67
N PHE A 205 34.70 -15.76 20.99
CA PHE A 205 34.10 -16.89 21.69
C PHE A 205 32.67 -17.16 21.18
N SER A 206 32.23 -18.41 21.28
CA SER A 206 30.91 -18.83 20.82
C SER A 206 29.80 -18.05 21.53
N ASP A 207 28.87 -17.49 20.76
CA ASP A 207 27.74 -16.72 21.29
C ASP A 207 26.42 -17.02 20.55
N PRO A 208 25.96 -18.29 20.53
CA PRO A 208 24.78 -18.72 19.79
C PRO A 208 23.45 -18.18 20.34
N LEU A 209 23.47 -17.62 21.57
CA LEU A 209 22.33 -16.93 22.18
C LEU A 209 22.46 -15.41 22.15
N GLU A 210 23.50 -14.90 21.49
CA GLU A 210 23.76 -13.46 21.32
C GLU A 210 23.78 -12.71 22.68
N LEU A 211 24.35 -13.37 23.69
CA LEU A 211 24.49 -12.87 25.07
C LEU A 211 25.37 -11.63 25.13
N GLY A 212 26.27 -11.44 24.17
CA GLY A 212 26.98 -10.18 23.98
C GLY A 212 26.00 -9.00 23.84
N VAL A 213 25.02 -9.10 22.93
CA VAL A 213 24.01 -8.04 22.77
C VAL A 213 23.05 -8.01 23.98
N ALA A 214 22.60 -9.17 24.48
CA ALA A 214 21.69 -9.24 25.63
C ALA A 214 22.27 -8.58 26.89
N SER A 215 23.59 -8.69 27.11
CA SER A 215 24.28 -8.09 28.26
C SER A 215 24.23 -6.57 28.30
N LEU A 216 23.98 -5.88 27.17
CA LEU A 216 23.75 -4.43 27.15
C LEU A 216 22.49 -4.08 27.95
N GLY A 217 21.40 -4.82 27.71
CA GLY A 217 20.12 -4.59 28.39
C GLY A 217 20.16 -4.96 29.88
N GLU A 218 20.88 -6.02 30.24
CA GLU A 218 21.07 -6.37 31.66
C GLU A 218 21.97 -5.34 32.38
N GLU A 219 23.07 -4.88 31.78
CA GLU A 219 23.88 -3.80 32.36
C GLU A 219 23.07 -2.50 32.49
N ALA A 220 22.24 -2.18 31.49
CA ALA A 220 21.33 -1.02 31.54
C ALA A 220 20.37 -1.12 32.73
N ARG A 221 19.82 -2.30 32.99
CA ARG A 221 18.97 -2.56 34.16
C ARG A 221 19.73 -2.37 35.49
N VAL A 222 21.00 -2.74 35.55
CA VAL A 222 21.86 -2.44 36.71
C VAL A 222 21.99 -0.93 36.93
N LEU A 223 22.31 -0.17 35.87
CA LEU A 223 22.43 1.29 35.92
C LEU A 223 21.12 1.97 36.35
N ARG A 224 20.00 1.55 35.76
CA ARG A 224 18.65 2.03 36.10
C ARG A 224 18.31 1.77 37.57
N THR A 225 18.74 0.63 38.11
CA THR A 225 18.57 0.29 39.53
C THR A 225 19.45 1.14 40.45
N ALA A 226 20.62 1.54 39.99
CA ALA A 226 21.53 2.45 40.70
C ALA A 226 21.10 3.94 40.59
N GLY A 227 20.08 4.25 39.79
CA GLY A 227 19.59 5.61 39.55
C GLY A 227 20.26 6.33 38.37
N ASP A 228 21.15 5.67 37.63
CA ASP A 228 21.74 6.21 36.41
C ASP A 228 20.84 5.91 35.19
N TRP A 229 19.81 6.74 35.03
CA TRP A 229 18.88 6.65 33.92
C TRP A 229 19.54 6.95 32.57
N SER A 230 20.47 7.91 32.54
CA SER A 230 21.12 8.32 31.29
C SER A 230 21.99 7.19 30.74
N GLY A 231 22.80 6.55 31.59
CA GLY A 231 23.63 5.41 31.18
C GLY A 231 22.77 4.19 30.80
N ALA A 232 21.66 3.95 31.49
CA ALA A 232 20.73 2.88 31.13
C ALA A 232 20.12 3.09 29.74
N ILE A 233 19.63 4.30 29.44
CA ILE A 233 19.07 4.65 28.12
C ILE A 233 20.12 4.43 27.02
N GLN A 234 21.35 4.90 27.21
CA GLN A 234 22.42 4.74 26.22
C GLN A 234 22.73 3.27 25.90
N LEU A 235 22.69 2.39 26.91
CA LEU A 235 22.89 0.95 26.70
C LEU A 235 21.69 0.28 26.01
N TYR A 236 20.46 0.67 26.34
CA TYR A 236 19.28 0.19 25.60
C TYR A 236 19.24 0.69 24.16
N GLU A 237 19.68 1.93 23.89
CA GLU A 237 19.86 2.46 22.54
C GLU A 237 20.90 1.64 21.76
N ALA A 238 22.07 1.36 22.35
CA ALA A 238 23.08 0.51 21.74
C ALA A 238 22.54 -0.91 21.45
N GLN A 239 21.78 -1.48 22.38
CA GLN A 239 21.13 -2.78 22.21
C GLN A 239 20.13 -2.76 21.04
N ASN A 240 19.32 -1.72 20.93
CA ASN A 240 18.39 -1.50 19.81
C ASN A 240 19.12 -1.39 18.47
N LEU A 241 20.24 -0.65 18.42
CA LEU A 241 21.05 -0.48 17.20
C LEU A 241 21.72 -1.78 16.72
N HIS A 242 21.96 -2.73 17.63
CA HIS A 242 22.38 -4.08 17.25
C HIS A 242 21.24 -4.97 16.74
N GLY A 243 20.02 -4.43 16.59
CA GLY A 243 18.85 -5.10 16.03
C GLY A 243 17.94 -5.78 17.06
N SER A 244 18.24 -5.66 18.36
CA SER A 244 17.50 -6.39 19.39
C SER A 244 16.14 -5.75 19.67
N ALA A 245 15.07 -6.54 19.46
CA ALA A 245 13.71 -6.13 19.82
C ALA A 245 13.54 -5.86 21.32
N VAL A 246 14.35 -6.49 22.18
CA VAL A 246 14.37 -6.22 23.64
C VAL A 246 14.89 -4.82 23.95
N GLY A 247 15.90 -4.33 23.20
CA GLY A 247 16.37 -2.95 23.35
C GLY A 247 15.26 -1.94 23.04
N TYR A 248 14.55 -2.16 21.95
CA TYR A 248 13.38 -1.35 21.57
C TYR A 248 12.28 -1.35 22.63
N THR A 249 11.85 -2.52 23.12
CA THR A 249 10.80 -2.60 24.14
C THR A 249 11.25 -2.05 25.49
N SER A 250 12.54 -2.19 25.84
CA SER A 250 13.12 -1.60 27.05
C SER A 250 13.10 -0.07 27.01
N LEU A 251 13.40 0.55 25.87
CA LEU A 251 13.27 2.00 25.69
C LEU A 251 11.83 2.47 25.86
N LYS A 252 10.84 1.70 25.35
CA LYS A 252 9.42 1.99 25.60
C LYS A 252 9.08 1.93 27.08
N GLN A 253 9.56 0.90 27.78
CA GLN A 253 9.31 0.73 29.21
C GLN A 253 9.91 1.89 30.01
N VAL A 254 11.17 2.25 29.75
CA VAL A 254 11.82 3.39 30.41
C VAL A 254 11.06 4.69 30.18
N MET A 255 10.56 4.92 28.96
CA MET A 255 9.74 6.10 28.67
C MET A 255 8.44 6.12 29.49
N ASN A 256 7.72 4.99 29.58
CA ASN A 256 6.52 4.89 30.40
C ASN A 256 6.84 5.16 31.89
N GLU A 257 7.96 4.64 32.39
CA GLU A 257 8.41 4.89 33.77
C GLU A 257 8.74 6.37 34.01
N LEU A 258 9.44 7.03 33.07
CA LEU A 258 9.74 8.46 33.13
C LEU A 258 8.47 9.31 33.16
N ALA A 259 7.44 8.93 32.38
CA ALA A 259 6.16 9.62 32.34
C ALA A 259 5.42 9.61 33.68
N GLU A 260 5.60 8.56 34.49
CA GLU A 260 4.97 8.41 35.81
C GLU A 260 5.74 9.11 36.95
N LEU A 261 6.97 9.57 36.71
CA LEU A 261 7.75 10.24 37.75
C LEU A 261 7.13 11.59 38.19
N PRO A 262 7.31 11.98 39.47
CA PRO A 262 6.97 13.32 39.94
C PRO A 262 7.75 14.40 39.19
N GLU A 263 7.14 15.57 38.98
CA GLU A 263 7.71 16.67 38.18
C GLU A 263 9.14 17.04 38.59
N ALA A 264 9.40 17.19 39.90
CA ALA A 264 10.71 17.57 40.40
C ALA A 264 11.81 16.54 40.13
N GLN A 265 11.46 15.25 40.10
CA GLN A 265 12.42 14.18 39.79
C GLN A 265 12.69 14.12 38.29
N LEU A 266 11.62 14.15 37.49
CA LEU A 266 11.73 14.15 36.04
C LEU A 266 12.49 15.38 35.52
N ALA A 267 12.26 16.57 36.09
CA ALA A 267 12.97 17.79 35.72
C ALA A 267 14.50 17.65 35.87
N ARG A 268 14.97 17.03 36.96
CA ARG A 268 16.40 16.73 37.16
C ARG A 268 16.93 15.74 36.14
N LEU A 269 16.17 14.69 35.85
CA LEU A 269 16.59 13.70 34.84
C LEU A 269 16.65 14.30 33.44
N LEU A 270 15.74 15.24 33.13
CA LEU A 270 15.71 16.00 31.89
C LEU A 270 16.89 16.98 31.74
N GLU A 271 17.77 17.14 32.72
CA GLU A 271 19.06 17.83 32.52
C GLU A 271 20.04 16.96 31.71
N HIS A 272 19.83 15.64 31.67
CA HIS A 272 20.67 14.71 30.93
C HIS A 272 20.19 14.53 29.49
N LYS A 273 21.13 14.63 28.54
CA LYS A 273 20.87 14.53 27.10
C LYS A 273 20.12 13.27 26.68
N ALA A 274 20.52 12.09 27.16
CA ALA A 274 19.89 10.83 26.75
C ALA A 274 18.40 10.78 27.14
N VAL A 275 18.06 11.31 28.32
CA VAL A 275 16.67 11.42 28.79
C VAL A 275 15.90 12.41 27.91
N GLN A 276 16.46 13.59 27.64
CA GLN A 276 15.83 14.57 26.74
C GLN A 276 15.53 13.98 25.35
N GLN A 277 16.50 13.26 24.77
CA GLN A 277 16.37 12.68 23.43
C GLN A 277 15.33 11.57 23.37
N LEU A 278 15.29 10.67 24.36
CA LEU A 278 14.26 9.63 24.44
C LEU A 278 12.86 10.22 24.61
N VAL A 279 12.69 11.20 25.51
CA VAL A 279 11.40 11.89 25.71
C VAL A 279 10.98 12.63 24.44
N THR A 280 11.91 13.29 23.75
CA THR A 280 11.65 13.95 22.47
C THR A 280 11.19 12.94 21.42
N ALA A 281 11.90 11.81 21.27
CA ALA A 281 11.55 10.75 20.33
C ALA A 281 10.13 10.22 20.58
N SER A 282 9.77 9.96 21.84
CA SER A 282 8.43 9.51 22.22
C SER A 282 7.33 10.51 21.87
N LEU A 283 7.57 11.81 22.09
CA LEU A 283 6.57 12.86 21.86
C LEU A 283 6.37 13.14 20.36
N VAL A 284 7.45 13.22 19.58
CA VAL A 284 7.38 13.47 18.12
C VAL A 284 6.73 12.30 17.39
N SER A 285 6.95 11.07 17.86
CA SER A 285 6.34 9.87 17.29
C SER A 285 4.96 9.55 17.83
N ARG A 286 4.39 10.40 18.70
CA ARG A 286 3.11 10.15 19.40
C ARG A 286 3.00 8.75 20.01
N GLN A 287 4.08 8.28 20.64
CA GLN A 287 4.09 6.95 21.24
C GLN A 287 2.98 6.85 22.30
N GLY A 288 2.22 5.75 22.26
CA GLY A 288 1.14 5.46 23.22
C GLY A 288 -0.21 6.06 22.84
N TRP A 289 -0.30 6.88 21.79
CA TRP A 289 -1.58 7.33 21.26
C TRP A 289 -2.36 6.17 20.69
N SER A 290 -3.66 6.14 20.96
CA SER A 290 -4.56 5.12 20.43
C SER A 290 -5.90 5.75 20.09
N PHE A 291 -6.32 5.70 18.83
CA PHE A 291 -7.62 6.23 18.37
C PHE A 291 -7.90 7.70 18.76
N GLY A 292 -6.85 8.53 18.84
CA GLY A 292 -6.94 9.94 19.24
C GLY A 292 -6.87 10.18 20.75
N ASP A 293 -6.83 9.11 21.56
CA ASP A 293 -6.64 9.22 23.00
C ASP A 293 -5.17 9.55 23.31
N GLU A 294 -4.97 10.73 23.89
CA GLU A 294 -3.68 11.20 24.40
C GLU A 294 -3.28 10.40 25.66
N PRO A 295 -2.05 9.88 25.74
CA PRO A 295 -1.53 9.26 26.96
C PRO A 295 -1.63 10.17 28.20
N PRO A 296 -1.82 9.59 29.39
CA PRO A 296 -1.67 10.33 30.64
C PRO A 296 -0.29 11.01 30.70
N ASN A 297 -0.17 12.12 31.42
CA ASN A 297 1.10 12.81 31.67
C ASN A 297 1.80 13.44 30.44
N GLN A 298 1.28 13.35 29.22
CA GLN A 298 1.93 13.94 28.04
C GLN A 298 2.11 15.47 28.14
N LYS A 299 1.09 16.21 28.57
CA LYS A 299 1.21 17.68 28.77
C LYS A 299 2.31 18.03 29.78
N LYS A 300 2.49 17.22 30.83
CA LYS A 300 3.57 17.37 31.81
C LYS A 300 4.94 17.15 31.14
N LEU A 301 5.07 16.09 30.34
CA LEU A 301 6.30 15.80 29.59
C LEU A 301 6.67 16.94 28.64
N VAL A 302 5.73 17.43 27.85
CA VAL A 302 5.93 18.55 26.91
C VAL A 302 6.44 19.78 27.66
N LYS A 303 5.74 20.19 28.73
CA LYS A 303 6.11 21.37 29.51
C LYS A 303 7.52 21.25 30.10
N LEU A 304 7.81 20.14 30.80
CA LEU A 304 9.12 19.97 31.44
C LEU A 304 10.26 19.86 30.43
N LEU A 305 10.04 19.21 29.29
CA LEU A 305 11.03 19.13 28.22
C LEU A 305 11.29 20.52 27.60
N GLN A 306 10.24 21.31 27.35
CA GLN A 306 10.40 22.67 26.83
C GLN A 306 11.17 23.56 27.80
N ASP A 307 10.95 23.42 29.11
CA ASP A 307 11.67 24.18 30.12
C ASP A 307 13.14 23.76 30.23
N SER A 308 13.46 22.45 30.11
CA SER A 308 14.83 21.93 30.21
C SER A 308 15.69 22.14 28.96
N THR A 309 15.07 22.38 27.80
CA THR A 309 15.75 22.48 26.50
C THR A 309 15.97 23.91 26.02
N ARG A 310 15.59 24.94 26.80
CA ARG A 310 15.86 26.34 26.46
C ARG A 310 17.38 26.59 26.38
N GLY A 311 17.90 26.64 25.15
CA GLY A 311 19.33 26.83 24.85
C GLY A 311 20.12 25.54 24.56
N SER A 312 19.50 24.36 24.60
CA SER A 312 20.10 23.10 24.13
C SER A 312 19.88 22.94 22.62
N LEU A 313 20.95 22.64 21.86
CA LEU A 313 20.95 22.73 20.40
C LEU A 313 21.10 21.38 19.66
N GLU A 314 21.41 20.29 20.36
CA GLU A 314 21.83 19.02 19.73
C GLU A 314 20.68 18.14 19.17
N ASN A 315 19.41 18.54 19.34
CA ASN A 315 18.21 17.91 18.77
C ASN A 315 17.14 18.95 18.35
N ALA A 316 17.58 20.16 18.00
CA ALA A 316 16.71 21.31 17.80
C ALA A 316 15.65 21.12 16.70
N ASP A 317 15.93 20.35 15.65
CA ASP A 317 14.92 20.05 14.62
C ASP A 317 13.75 19.18 15.13
N ARG A 318 14.01 18.23 16.04
CA ARG A 318 12.96 17.38 16.64
C ARG A 318 12.20 18.12 17.73
N LEU A 319 12.88 18.99 18.49
CA LEU A 319 12.19 19.92 19.39
C LEU A 319 11.29 20.88 18.61
N ALA A 320 11.75 21.38 17.46
CA ALA A 320 10.93 22.19 16.57
C ALA A 320 9.73 21.40 16.02
N ALA A 321 9.92 20.13 15.64
CA ALA A 321 8.85 19.25 15.18
C ALA A 321 7.79 19.03 16.27
N MET A 322 8.23 18.73 17.50
CA MET A 322 7.36 18.57 18.66
C MET A 322 6.56 19.86 18.92
N SER A 323 7.24 21.02 19.01
CA SER A 323 6.56 22.31 19.20
C SER A 323 5.55 22.60 18.07
N TYR A 324 5.89 22.31 16.82
CA TYR A 324 4.98 22.48 15.68
C TYR A 324 3.73 21.59 15.81
N GLN A 325 3.90 20.31 16.16
CA GLN A 325 2.80 19.36 16.36
C GLN A 325 1.89 19.73 17.54
N GLN A 326 2.42 20.44 18.55
CA GLN A 326 1.65 20.98 19.68
C GLN A 326 0.99 22.33 19.38
N GLY A 327 1.23 22.92 18.20
CA GLY A 327 0.73 24.24 17.82
C GLY A 327 1.55 25.42 18.37
N ASP A 328 2.68 25.17 19.01
CA ASP A 328 3.65 26.18 19.45
C ASP A 328 4.59 26.57 18.29
N TYR A 329 4.04 27.31 17.33
CA TYR A 329 4.79 27.73 16.14
C TYR A 329 5.93 28.72 16.46
N ALA A 330 5.79 29.50 17.53
CA ALA A 330 6.82 30.42 17.97
C ALA A 330 8.03 29.66 18.53
N GLY A 331 7.81 28.68 19.40
CA GLY A 331 8.85 27.79 19.87
C GLY A 331 9.48 26.97 18.75
N ALA A 332 8.66 26.46 17.81
CA ALA A 332 9.18 25.77 16.62
C ALA A 332 10.15 26.66 15.82
N LYS A 333 9.79 27.93 15.59
CA LYS A 333 10.66 28.90 14.90
C LYS A 333 11.95 29.15 15.67
N ALA A 334 11.88 29.32 16.99
CA ALA A 334 13.05 29.54 17.84
C ALA A 334 14.03 28.35 17.81
N PHE A 335 13.53 27.12 17.89
CA PHE A 335 14.38 25.94 17.75
C PHE A 335 15.00 25.81 16.35
N LEU A 336 14.27 26.20 15.30
CA LEU A 336 14.78 26.17 13.92
C LEU A 336 15.95 27.12 13.66
N GLU A 337 16.18 28.14 14.50
CA GLU A 337 17.37 29.00 14.39
C GLU A 337 18.67 28.20 14.61
N ASN A 338 18.60 27.08 15.32
CA ASN A 338 19.74 26.24 15.67
C ASN A 338 19.66 24.80 15.10
N ALA A 339 18.60 24.48 14.37
CA ALA A 339 18.34 23.15 13.81
C ALA A 339 19.20 22.76 12.59
N GLY A 340 20.06 23.67 12.12
CA GLY A 340 20.85 23.47 10.90
C GLY A 340 19.97 23.31 9.64
N ASP A 341 20.51 22.61 8.65
CA ASP A 341 19.94 22.48 7.30
C ASP A 341 19.51 21.04 6.94
N GLY A 342 19.14 20.24 7.94
CA GLY A 342 18.59 18.90 7.73
C GLY A 342 17.20 18.90 7.07
N GLY A 343 16.79 17.77 6.51
CA GLY A 343 15.51 17.61 5.81
C GLY A 343 14.30 18.03 6.65
N LEU A 344 14.22 17.58 7.90
CA LEU A 344 13.13 17.94 8.83
C LEU A 344 13.11 19.44 9.14
N ALA A 345 14.28 20.06 9.35
CA ALA A 345 14.37 21.50 9.60
C ALA A 345 13.85 22.31 8.40
N TRP A 346 14.24 21.93 7.17
CA TRP A 346 13.71 22.57 5.96
C TRP A 346 12.22 22.32 5.75
N TRP A 347 11.73 21.12 6.06
CA TRP A 347 10.31 20.82 5.94
C TRP A 347 9.46 21.65 6.90
N LEU A 348 9.91 21.81 8.15
CA LEU A 348 9.27 22.69 9.13
C LEU A 348 9.30 24.16 8.70
N ARG A 349 10.42 24.65 8.15
CA ARG A 349 10.50 26.00 7.57
C ARG A 349 9.50 26.17 6.42
N ALA A 350 9.30 25.13 5.60
CA ALA A 350 8.31 25.14 4.53
C ALA A 350 6.88 25.24 5.08
N LYS A 351 6.54 24.42 6.09
CA LYS A 351 5.22 24.45 6.74
C LYS A 351 4.92 25.79 7.41
N LEU A 352 5.88 26.36 8.12
CA LEU A 352 5.75 27.71 8.70
C LEU A 352 5.57 28.78 7.62
N ALA A 353 6.31 28.71 6.51
CA ALA A 353 6.13 29.64 5.40
C ALA A 353 4.75 29.51 4.72
N VAL A 354 4.23 28.29 4.56
CA VAL A 354 2.84 28.07 4.09
C VAL A 354 1.85 28.73 5.04
N ARG A 355 2.03 28.55 6.36
CA ARG A 355 1.18 29.16 7.39
C ARG A 355 1.22 30.70 7.35
N ASP A 356 2.40 31.27 7.12
CA ASP A 356 2.60 32.72 7.00
C ASP A 356 2.08 33.27 5.65
N GLY A 357 1.67 32.39 4.72
CA GLY A 357 1.22 32.76 3.38
C GLY A 357 2.34 33.10 2.41
N ASP A 358 3.61 32.91 2.78
CA ASP A 358 4.77 33.14 1.92
C ASP A 358 5.02 31.93 1.02
N ARG A 359 4.40 31.97 -0.16
CA ARG A 359 4.47 30.90 -1.16
C ARG A 359 5.87 30.69 -1.72
N ASN A 360 6.66 31.76 -1.84
CA ASN A 360 8.00 31.68 -2.42
C ASN A 360 8.96 31.04 -1.42
N ALA A 361 8.91 31.47 -0.17
CA ALA A 361 9.69 30.86 0.91
C ALA A 361 9.27 29.39 1.12
N ALA A 362 7.97 29.09 1.06
CA ALA A 362 7.47 27.71 1.16
C ALA A 362 8.04 26.82 0.05
N ALA A 363 7.92 27.23 -1.22
CA ALA A 363 8.43 26.46 -2.35
C ALA A 363 9.96 26.25 -2.27
N ALA A 364 10.71 27.29 -1.89
CA ALA A 364 12.16 27.19 -1.72
C ALA A 364 12.56 26.24 -0.58
N ALA A 365 11.86 26.30 0.56
CA ALA A 365 12.12 25.43 1.70
C ALA A 365 11.74 23.98 1.40
N TYR A 366 10.62 23.73 0.72
CA TYR A 366 10.24 22.40 0.24
C TYR A 366 11.28 21.79 -0.70
N ALA A 367 11.82 22.57 -1.65
CA ALA A 367 12.87 22.10 -2.54
C ALA A 367 14.14 21.70 -1.77
N LYS A 368 14.54 22.48 -0.76
CA LYS A 368 15.67 22.14 0.11
C LYS A 368 15.40 20.91 0.96
N ALA A 369 14.18 20.76 1.49
CA ALA A 369 13.80 19.56 2.24
C ALA A 369 13.88 18.31 1.37
N ALA A 370 13.37 18.35 0.14
CA ALA A 370 13.41 17.21 -0.79
C ALA A 370 14.85 16.81 -1.19
N GLN A 371 15.77 17.78 -1.23
CA GLN A 371 17.20 17.53 -1.47
C GLN A 371 17.91 16.95 -0.24
N ALA A 372 17.53 17.40 0.95
CA ALA A 372 18.19 17.00 2.20
C ALA A 372 17.73 15.64 2.75
N PHE A 373 16.52 15.19 2.41
CA PHE A 373 16.06 13.85 2.81
C PHE A 373 16.69 12.74 1.94
N PRO A 374 17.22 11.67 2.56
CA PRO A 374 17.63 10.45 1.85
C PRO A 374 16.47 9.82 1.07
N GLN A 375 16.79 9.17 -0.05
CA GLN A 375 15.77 8.55 -0.92
C GLN A 375 15.06 7.35 -0.26
N ASN A 376 15.75 6.64 0.63
CA ASN A 376 15.31 5.41 1.27
C ASN A 376 14.96 5.60 2.75
N GLU A 377 14.87 6.84 3.23
CA GLU A 377 14.41 7.09 4.59
C GLU A 377 12.92 6.73 4.70
N ASP A 378 12.57 5.96 5.72
CA ASP A 378 11.22 5.47 5.97
C ASP A 378 10.94 5.59 7.47
N TRP A 379 9.97 6.43 7.83
CA TRP A 379 9.57 6.64 9.21
C TRP A 379 8.53 5.63 9.67
N GLY A 380 8.04 4.77 8.79
CA GLY A 380 7.11 3.69 9.08
C GLY A 380 5.64 4.07 8.90
N TYR A 381 4.80 3.14 9.31
CA TYR A 381 3.34 3.20 9.17
C TYR A 381 2.69 4.14 10.18
N ARG A 382 1.71 4.92 9.73
CA ARG A 382 0.76 5.65 10.57
C ARG A 382 -0.66 5.54 10.02
N ARG A 383 -1.64 5.88 10.86
CA ARG A 383 -3.04 6.13 10.46
C ARG A 383 -3.41 7.57 10.73
N THR A 384 -4.04 8.21 9.77
CA THR A 384 -4.60 9.56 9.94
C THR A 384 -5.92 9.50 10.74
N PRO A 385 -6.43 10.64 11.26
CA PRO A 385 -7.68 10.67 12.02
C PRO A 385 -8.91 10.14 11.27
N ASP A 386 -8.90 10.20 9.93
CA ASP A 386 -9.91 9.65 9.01
C ASP A 386 -9.63 8.20 8.60
N TRP A 387 -8.76 7.48 9.31
CA TRP A 387 -8.41 6.07 9.12
C TRP A 387 -7.69 5.74 7.81
N ALA A 388 -7.25 6.74 7.06
CA ALA A 388 -6.38 6.51 5.92
C ALA A 388 -4.98 6.10 6.42
N PHE A 389 -4.37 5.13 5.75
CA PHE A 389 -3.03 4.69 6.11
C PHE A 389 -1.95 5.42 5.31
N GLU A 390 -0.79 5.64 5.92
CA GLU A 390 0.35 6.22 5.25
C GLU A 390 1.62 5.52 5.74
N THR A 391 2.51 5.16 4.81
CA THR A 391 3.91 4.87 5.15
C THR A 391 4.69 6.14 4.90
N VAL A 392 5.17 6.77 5.98
CA VAL A 392 5.75 8.11 5.92
C VAL A 392 7.19 8.01 5.41
N GLN A 393 7.34 8.13 4.09
CA GLN A 393 8.64 8.38 3.47
C GLN A 393 8.80 9.90 3.32
N PRO A 394 9.64 10.55 4.14
CA PRO A 394 9.65 12.01 4.26
C PRO A 394 9.96 12.71 2.95
N LYS A 395 10.87 12.16 2.13
CA LYS A 395 11.14 12.72 0.79
C LYS A 395 9.90 12.71 -0.10
N CYS A 396 9.23 11.56 -0.20
CA CYS A 396 8.00 11.40 -0.96
C CYS A 396 6.91 12.37 -0.47
N ARG A 397 6.75 12.49 0.85
CA ARG A 397 5.74 13.38 1.46
C ARG A 397 6.02 14.84 1.14
N VAL A 398 7.27 15.28 1.28
CA VAL A 398 7.72 16.64 0.96
C VAL A 398 7.52 16.95 -0.52
N GLU A 399 7.85 16.01 -1.43
CA GLU A 399 7.59 16.17 -2.86
C GLU A 399 6.09 16.23 -3.17
N GLY A 400 5.26 15.42 -2.53
CA GLY A 400 3.81 15.45 -2.66
C GLY A 400 3.17 16.75 -2.13
N GLU A 401 3.63 17.27 -1.00
CA GLU A 401 3.24 18.59 -0.49
C GLU A 401 3.69 19.71 -1.45
N SER A 402 4.89 19.59 -2.04
CA SER A 402 5.37 20.51 -3.06
C SER A 402 4.47 20.51 -4.30
N ALA A 403 3.93 19.34 -4.67
CA ALA A 403 3.03 19.18 -5.80
C ALA A 403 1.73 19.97 -5.62
N ILE A 404 1.21 20.08 -4.39
CA ILE A 404 0.05 20.91 -4.07
C ILE A 404 0.32 22.38 -4.46
N LEU A 405 1.50 22.90 -4.09
CA LEU A 405 1.89 24.27 -4.44
C LEU A 405 2.14 24.45 -5.94
N ALA A 406 2.66 23.43 -6.62
CA ALA A 406 2.84 23.43 -8.08
C ALA A 406 1.50 23.44 -8.82
N LEU A 407 0.51 22.64 -8.39
CA LEU A 407 -0.87 22.66 -8.94
C LEU A 407 -1.49 24.05 -8.81
N GLN A 408 -1.34 24.68 -7.64
CA GLN A 408 -1.82 26.03 -7.39
C GLN A 408 -1.21 27.05 -8.37
N ARG A 409 0.07 26.90 -8.73
CA ARG A 409 0.78 27.76 -9.69
C ARG A 409 0.49 27.43 -11.17
N GLY A 410 -0.26 26.37 -11.46
CA GLY A 410 -0.52 25.91 -12.81
C GLY A 410 0.63 25.08 -13.42
N GLU A 411 1.59 24.65 -12.60
CA GLU A 411 2.74 23.82 -13.00
C GLU A 411 2.36 22.33 -13.00
N TYR A 412 1.32 21.96 -13.77
CA TYR A 412 0.67 20.65 -13.65
C TYR A 412 1.58 19.45 -13.93
N LEU A 413 2.45 19.54 -14.95
CA LEU A 413 3.40 18.47 -15.26
C LEU A 413 4.41 18.28 -14.12
N GLN A 414 4.90 19.37 -13.54
CA GLN A 414 5.81 19.30 -12.40
C GLN A 414 5.14 18.66 -11.18
N ALA A 415 3.90 19.04 -10.87
CA ALA A 415 3.13 18.44 -9.79
C ALA A 415 2.95 16.93 -9.99
N PHE A 416 2.59 16.52 -11.21
CA PHE A 416 2.49 15.11 -11.57
C PHE A 416 3.82 14.37 -11.35
N VAL A 417 4.94 14.93 -11.82
CA VAL A 417 6.27 14.30 -11.66
C VAL A 417 6.65 14.15 -10.20
N GLN A 418 6.38 15.15 -9.37
CA GLN A 418 6.65 15.10 -7.92
C GLN A 418 5.84 13.98 -7.23
N LEU A 419 4.56 13.84 -7.56
CA LEU A 419 3.72 12.75 -7.03
C LEU A 419 4.16 11.39 -7.58
N TYR A 420 4.45 11.29 -8.87
CA TYR A 420 4.83 10.04 -9.55
C TYR A 420 6.14 9.44 -9.01
N ARG A 421 7.10 10.27 -8.59
CA ARG A 421 8.37 9.82 -7.98
C ARG A 421 8.19 9.07 -6.67
N SER A 422 7.07 9.26 -5.98
CA SER A 422 6.72 8.51 -4.78
C SER A 422 6.32 7.05 -5.04
N ASN A 423 6.26 6.64 -6.32
CA ASN A 423 5.87 5.31 -6.74
C ASN A 423 4.49 4.93 -6.17
N SER A 424 4.38 3.83 -5.43
CA SER A 424 3.10 3.35 -4.88
C SER A 424 2.59 4.20 -3.71
N VAL A 425 3.42 5.04 -3.08
CA VAL A 425 3.05 5.78 -1.86
C VAL A 425 1.93 6.79 -2.13
N TYR A 426 2.05 7.61 -3.19
CA TYR A 426 1.01 8.58 -3.59
C TYR A 426 0.52 8.35 -5.03
N TRP A 427 0.45 7.08 -5.46
CA TRP A 427 -0.01 6.71 -6.81
C TRP A 427 -1.40 7.28 -7.11
N PHE A 428 -2.32 7.28 -6.14
CA PHE A 428 -3.70 7.72 -6.38
C PHE A 428 -3.81 9.22 -6.67
N ASP A 429 -3.00 10.03 -6.01
CA ASP A 429 -2.87 11.46 -6.31
C ASP A 429 -2.22 11.65 -7.69
N ALA A 430 -1.13 10.92 -7.98
CA ALA A 430 -0.46 10.97 -9.29
C ALA A 430 -1.40 10.59 -10.44
N ALA A 431 -2.18 9.51 -10.28
CA ALA A 431 -3.18 9.05 -11.23
C ALA A 431 -4.28 10.07 -11.45
N THR A 432 -4.76 10.72 -10.38
CA THR A 432 -5.76 11.78 -10.46
C THR A 432 -5.24 12.96 -11.30
N VAL A 433 -4.01 13.42 -11.05
CA VAL A 433 -3.40 14.50 -11.84
C VAL A 433 -3.18 14.07 -13.30
N ALA A 434 -2.66 12.86 -13.52
CA ALA A 434 -2.44 12.31 -14.87
C ALA A 434 -3.73 12.21 -15.69
N GLU A 435 -4.82 11.75 -15.07
CA GLU A 435 -6.07 11.49 -15.76
C GLU A 435 -6.95 12.73 -15.89
N ARG A 436 -7.04 13.54 -14.83
CA ARG A 436 -8.00 14.65 -14.73
C ARG A 436 -7.38 16.03 -15.01
N VAL A 437 -6.08 16.24 -14.79
CA VAL A 437 -5.46 17.59 -14.89
C VAL A 437 -4.56 17.74 -16.10
N LEU A 438 -3.68 16.78 -16.37
CA LEU A 438 -2.85 16.80 -17.56
C LEU A 438 -3.72 16.65 -18.81
N THR A 439 -3.34 17.31 -19.89
CA THR A 439 -3.87 17.02 -21.22
C THR A 439 -3.33 15.67 -21.71
N VAL A 440 -4.03 15.05 -22.66
CA VAL A 440 -3.58 13.78 -23.26
C VAL A 440 -2.20 13.92 -23.92
N ALA A 441 -1.92 15.09 -24.52
CA ALA A 441 -0.64 15.37 -25.15
C ALA A 441 0.51 15.49 -24.13
N GLU A 442 0.31 16.27 -23.06
CA GLU A 442 1.29 16.41 -21.96
C GLU A 442 1.61 15.04 -21.33
N LEU A 443 0.57 14.26 -21.00
CA LEU A 443 0.75 12.92 -20.41
C LEU A 443 1.47 11.96 -21.37
N LYS A 444 1.05 11.90 -22.64
CA LYS A 444 1.66 11.01 -23.63
C LYS A 444 3.13 11.35 -23.85
N GLN A 445 3.46 12.62 -24.01
CA GLN A 445 4.83 13.07 -24.20
C GLN A 445 5.71 12.64 -23.02
N TYR A 446 5.26 12.89 -21.79
CA TYR A 446 6.01 12.48 -20.60
C TYR A 446 6.22 10.97 -20.54
N VAL A 447 5.18 10.16 -20.79
CA VAL A 447 5.26 8.69 -20.77
C VAL A 447 6.23 8.18 -21.83
N ASP A 448 6.19 8.73 -23.04
CA ASP A 448 7.07 8.31 -24.14
C ASP A 448 8.55 8.63 -23.85
N GLU A 449 8.81 9.78 -23.24
CA GLU A 449 10.18 10.24 -22.96
C GLU A 449 10.78 9.60 -21.70
N ASN A 450 9.96 9.31 -20.66
CA ASN A 450 10.46 9.03 -19.31
C ASN A 450 10.00 7.69 -18.72
N VAL A 451 9.02 7.00 -19.30
CA VAL A 451 8.39 5.82 -18.68
C VAL A 451 8.47 4.62 -19.62
N PRO A 452 9.63 3.95 -19.72
CA PRO A 452 9.78 2.76 -20.55
C PRO A 452 8.81 1.66 -20.10
N ALA A 453 8.38 0.82 -21.05
CA ALA A 453 7.51 -0.31 -20.73
C ALA A 453 8.26 -1.31 -19.83
N PRO A 454 7.79 -1.58 -18.60
CA PRO A 454 8.40 -2.60 -17.76
C PRO A 454 8.11 -4.00 -18.31
N PRO A 455 8.85 -5.03 -17.87
CA PRO A 455 8.53 -6.42 -18.18
C PRO A 455 7.09 -6.76 -17.77
N ALA A 456 6.37 -7.47 -18.64
CA ALA A 456 5.04 -7.98 -18.29
C ALA A 456 5.16 -9.02 -17.18
N LEU A 457 4.24 -8.98 -16.21
CA LEU A 457 4.16 -9.99 -15.18
C LEU A 457 3.95 -11.38 -15.81
N THR A 458 4.53 -12.40 -15.19
CA THR A 458 4.27 -13.80 -15.50
C THR A 458 2.88 -14.22 -15.02
N GLN A 459 2.40 -15.38 -15.47
CA GLN A 459 1.12 -15.90 -14.97
C GLN A 459 1.19 -16.21 -13.47
N GLN A 460 2.31 -16.78 -13.00
CA GLN A 460 2.52 -17.08 -11.60
C GLN A 460 2.51 -15.82 -10.73
N GLU A 461 3.14 -14.73 -11.17
CA GLU A 461 3.10 -13.46 -10.44
C GLU A 461 1.68 -12.89 -10.36
N ARG A 462 0.89 -13.01 -11.44
CA ARG A 462 -0.53 -12.63 -11.41
C ARG A 462 -1.36 -13.51 -10.48
N ASP A 463 -1.15 -14.82 -10.53
CA ASP A 463 -1.84 -15.80 -9.66
C ASP A 463 -1.48 -15.57 -8.17
N ASN A 464 -0.27 -15.04 -7.91
CA ASN A 464 0.20 -14.63 -6.59
C ASN A 464 -0.18 -13.18 -6.22
N TYR A 465 -1.03 -12.51 -7.02
CA TYR A 465 -1.48 -11.14 -6.78
C TYR A 465 -0.36 -10.11 -6.64
N VAL A 466 0.76 -10.31 -7.35
CA VAL A 466 1.85 -9.32 -7.39
C VAL A 466 1.32 -7.99 -7.95
N PRO A 467 1.45 -6.87 -7.23
CA PRO A 467 0.98 -5.58 -7.70
C PRO A 467 1.65 -5.16 -9.01
N LEU A 468 0.88 -4.54 -9.90
CA LEU A 468 1.42 -4.01 -11.15
C LEU A 468 2.40 -2.86 -10.83
N PRO A 469 3.59 -2.80 -11.45
CA PRO A 469 4.49 -1.66 -11.29
C PRO A 469 3.80 -0.35 -11.69
N VAL A 470 4.01 0.73 -10.94
CA VAL A 470 3.39 2.04 -11.19
C VAL A 470 3.65 2.56 -12.60
N ALA A 471 4.82 2.24 -13.18
CA ALA A 471 5.12 2.54 -14.58
C ALA A 471 4.15 1.86 -15.56
N ALA A 472 3.80 0.59 -15.34
CA ALA A 472 2.80 -0.11 -16.14
C ALA A 472 1.38 0.42 -15.86
N SER A 473 1.04 0.76 -14.60
CA SER A 473 -0.25 1.38 -14.27
C SER A 473 -0.46 2.72 -14.99
N LEU A 474 0.57 3.57 -15.04
CA LEU A 474 0.52 4.85 -15.77
C LEU A 474 0.37 4.66 -17.28
N ARG A 475 1.07 3.68 -17.87
CA ARG A 475 0.94 3.36 -19.29
C ARG A 475 -0.46 2.81 -19.59
N ASN A 476 -0.99 1.92 -18.76
CA ASN A 476 -2.36 1.44 -18.89
C ASN A 476 -3.37 2.59 -18.80
N LEU A 477 -3.22 3.51 -17.84
CA LEU A 477 -4.05 4.72 -17.72
C LEU A 477 -4.03 5.54 -19.01
N LEU A 478 -2.84 5.82 -19.57
CA LEU A 478 -2.72 6.52 -20.85
C LEU A 478 -3.40 5.74 -21.99
N GLY A 479 -3.21 4.42 -22.06
CA GLY A 479 -3.85 3.56 -23.06
C GLY A 479 -5.38 3.66 -23.01
N ARG A 480 -5.97 3.53 -21.82
CA ARG A 480 -7.43 3.67 -21.64
C ARG A 480 -7.91 5.08 -22.02
N ARG A 481 -7.17 6.12 -21.63
CA ARG A 481 -7.49 7.50 -21.98
C ARG A 481 -7.45 7.74 -23.50
N LEU A 482 -6.44 7.21 -24.20
CA LEU A 482 -6.35 7.28 -25.67
C LEU A 482 -7.54 6.60 -26.35
N LEU A 483 -8.01 5.46 -25.83
CA LEU A 483 -9.22 4.80 -26.36
C LEU A 483 -10.47 5.65 -26.16
N ARG A 484 -10.65 6.27 -24.98
CA ARG A 484 -11.78 7.18 -24.72
C ARG A 484 -11.79 8.40 -25.66
N GLU A 485 -10.61 8.90 -26.03
CA GLU A 485 -10.41 10.06 -26.91
C GLU A 485 -10.41 9.69 -28.41
N GLY A 486 -10.67 8.43 -28.76
CA GLY A 486 -10.73 7.98 -30.16
C GLY A 486 -9.38 7.74 -30.84
N ARG A 487 -8.26 7.81 -30.09
CA ARG A 487 -6.90 7.57 -30.59
C ARG A 487 -6.53 6.09 -30.53
N TYR A 488 -7.32 5.28 -31.24
CA TYR A 488 -7.35 3.83 -31.07
C TYR A 488 -6.04 3.10 -31.39
N ALA A 489 -5.40 3.42 -32.51
CA ALA A 489 -4.18 2.75 -32.95
C ALA A 489 -3.00 3.04 -32.01
N GLU A 490 -2.93 4.26 -31.47
CA GLU A 490 -1.87 4.68 -30.55
C GLU A 490 -1.99 4.00 -29.19
N ALA A 491 -3.23 3.75 -28.72
CA ALA A 491 -3.49 3.20 -27.39
C ALA A 491 -2.89 1.80 -27.17
N VAL A 492 -2.90 0.95 -28.19
CA VAL A 492 -2.58 -0.49 -28.07
C VAL A 492 -1.21 -0.70 -27.43
N ALA A 493 -0.18 0.04 -27.84
CA ALA A 493 1.19 -0.18 -27.38
C ALA A 493 1.46 0.20 -25.91
N TYR A 494 0.51 0.86 -25.24
CA TYR A 494 0.64 1.25 -23.85
C TYR A 494 0.15 0.21 -22.86
N PHE A 495 -0.67 -0.75 -23.30
CA PHE A 495 -1.17 -1.81 -22.43
C PHE A 495 -0.05 -2.80 -22.06
N ASP A 496 0.04 -3.15 -20.78
CA ASP A 496 1.15 -3.91 -20.17
C ASP A 496 1.29 -5.34 -20.70
N ASN A 497 0.19 -5.97 -21.14
CA ASN A 497 0.18 -7.36 -21.56
C ASN A 497 -0.60 -7.59 -22.86
N ARG A 498 -0.33 -8.74 -23.50
CA ARG A 498 -0.90 -9.10 -24.81
C ARG A 498 -2.42 -9.25 -24.81
N ASP A 499 -3.03 -9.64 -23.71
CA ASP A 499 -4.48 -9.77 -23.61
C ASP A 499 -5.14 -8.39 -23.69
N LEU A 500 -4.68 -7.44 -22.87
CA LEU A 500 -5.18 -6.07 -22.91
C LEU A 500 -4.91 -5.37 -24.25
N GLN A 501 -3.72 -5.58 -24.83
CA GLN A 501 -3.40 -5.09 -26.18
C GLN A 501 -4.41 -5.60 -27.22
N LYS A 502 -4.76 -6.89 -27.16
CA LYS A 502 -5.72 -7.50 -28.09
C LYS A 502 -7.13 -6.98 -27.87
N LYS A 503 -7.58 -6.85 -26.61
CA LYS A 503 -8.88 -6.27 -26.27
C LYS A 503 -9.00 -4.82 -26.79
N ALA A 504 -7.98 -4.01 -26.54
CA ALA A 504 -7.88 -2.63 -27.03
C ALA A 504 -7.89 -2.54 -28.56
N GLN A 505 -7.12 -3.41 -29.23
CA GLN A 505 -7.09 -3.49 -30.68
C GLN A 505 -8.47 -3.85 -31.26
N ILE A 506 -9.14 -4.87 -30.73
CA ILE A 506 -10.47 -5.28 -31.20
C ILE A 506 -11.47 -4.13 -31.03
N TYR A 507 -11.51 -3.49 -29.86
CA TYR A 507 -12.39 -2.35 -29.62
C TYR A 507 -12.13 -1.23 -30.64
N GLY A 508 -10.86 -0.82 -30.79
CA GLY A 508 -10.44 0.22 -31.72
C GLY A 508 -10.79 -0.09 -33.18
N GLU A 509 -10.53 -1.31 -33.64
CA GLU A 509 -10.88 -1.74 -34.99
C GLU A 509 -12.39 -1.69 -35.25
N GLN A 510 -13.23 -2.10 -34.29
CA GLN A 510 -14.68 -2.04 -34.44
C GLN A 510 -15.18 -0.59 -34.52
N ARG A 511 -14.59 0.32 -33.73
CA ARG A 511 -14.89 1.76 -33.79
C ARG A 511 -14.53 2.34 -35.16
N LEU A 512 -13.32 2.07 -35.67
CA LEU A 512 -12.89 2.51 -37.01
C LEU A 512 -13.73 1.90 -38.13
N LYS A 513 -14.06 0.60 -38.04
CA LYS A 513 -14.93 -0.09 -39.00
C LYS A 513 -16.33 0.55 -39.04
N ALA A 514 -16.89 0.92 -37.88
CA ALA A 514 -18.18 1.59 -37.83
C ALA A 514 -18.18 2.94 -38.55
N ASP A 515 -17.15 3.76 -38.31
CA ASP A 515 -17.04 5.09 -38.90
C ASP A 515 -16.81 5.00 -40.43
N ALA A 516 -16.01 4.03 -40.89
CA ALA A 516 -15.73 3.81 -42.32
C ALA A 516 -16.84 3.07 -43.09
N ALA A 517 -17.73 2.33 -42.41
CA ALA A 517 -18.75 1.53 -43.08
C ALA A 517 -19.80 2.41 -43.77
N TRP A 518 -19.91 2.30 -45.10
CA TRP A 518 -20.94 3.02 -45.87
C TRP A 518 -22.34 2.41 -45.73
N TRP A 519 -22.41 1.09 -45.53
CA TRP A 519 -23.68 0.37 -45.47
C TRP A 519 -24.24 0.30 -44.04
N PRO A 520 -25.53 0.63 -43.81
CA PRO A 520 -26.10 0.75 -42.46
C PRO A 520 -25.93 -0.49 -41.58
N THR A 521 -26.22 -1.70 -42.08
CA THR A 521 -26.12 -2.92 -41.24
C THR A 521 -24.68 -3.29 -40.90
N LYS A 522 -23.71 -2.95 -41.76
CA LYS A 522 -22.28 -3.14 -41.46
C LYS A 522 -21.82 -2.15 -40.39
N ARG A 523 -22.28 -0.90 -40.47
CA ARG A 523 -22.06 0.11 -39.43
C ARG A 523 -22.72 -0.32 -38.10
N ALA A 524 -23.96 -0.80 -38.14
CA ALA A 524 -24.68 -1.30 -36.97
C ALA A 524 -23.95 -2.47 -36.30
N SER A 525 -23.49 -3.46 -37.08
CA SER A 525 -22.74 -4.60 -36.55
C SER A 525 -21.43 -4.18 -35.89
N ALA A 526 -20.67 -3.29 -36.53
CA ALA A 526 -19.43 -2.77 -35.96
C ALA A 526 -19.66 -1.95 -34.68
N LEU A 527 -20.68 -1.08 -34.66
CA LEU A 527 -21.08 -0.33 -33.46
C LEU A 527 -21.50 -1.26 -32.33
N TYR A 528 -22.30 -2.29 -32.61
CA TYR A 528 -22.72 -3.26 -31.62
C TYR A 528 -21.55 -4.07 -31.06
N ASN A 529 -20.61 -4.50 -31.90
CA ASN A 529 -19.41 -5.21 -31.44
C ASN A 529 -18.51 -4.31 -30.59
N ALA A 530 -18.38 -3.02 -30.95
CA ALA A 530 -17.70 -2.04 -30.11
C ALA A 530 -18.43 -1.82 -28.78
N ALA A 531 -19.77 -1.83 -28.80
CA ALA A 531 -20.60 -1.71 -27.60
C ALA A 531 -20.42 -2.91 -26.66
N TRP A 532 -20.49 -4.13 -27.21
CA TRP A 532 -20.29 -5.36 -26.45
C TRP A 532 -18.88 -5.42 -25.83
N THR A 533 -17.84 -5.09 -26.60
CA THR A 533 -16.46 -5.06 -26.06
C THR A 533 -16.28 -3.97 -25.00
N ALA A 534 -16.89 -2.80 -25.15
CA ALA A 534 -16.93 -1.78 -24.10
C ALA A 534 -17.66 -2.28 -22.84
N ARG A 535 -18.73 -3.06 -22.98
CA ARG A 535 -19.45 -3.60 -21.82
C ARG A 535 -18.66 -4.68 -21.09
N GLU A 536 -18.04 -5.59 -21.82
CA GLU A 536 -17.36 -6.76 -21.24
C GLU A 536 -15.97 -6.44 -20.71
N TRP A 537 -15.22 -5.60 -21.43
CA TRP A 537 -13.83 -5.30 -21.11
C TRP A 537 -13.62 -3.85 -20.68
N GLY A 538 -14.68 -3.06 -20.56
CA GLY A 538 -14.60 -1.62 -20.37
C GLY A 538 -13.84 -1.18 -19.12
N MET A 539 -13.86 -1.94 -18.03
CA MET A 539 -13.01 -1.63 -16.87
C MET A 539 -11.52 -1.65 -17.26
N ASP A 540 -11.10 -2.68 -17.99
CA ASP A 540 -9.72 -2.90 -18.40
C ASP A 540 -9.23 -1.91 -19.46
N ILE A 541 -10.10 -1.56 -20.42
CA ILE A 541 -9.69 -0.81 -21.62
C ILE A 541 -10.27 0.62 -21.69
N LEU A 542 -11.29 0.95 -20.92
CA LEU A 542 -11.90 2.28 -20.90
C LEU A 542 -11.98 2.90 -19.51
N GLY A 543 -11.81 2.13 -18.43
CA GLY A 543 -11.98 2.60 -17.05
C GLY A 543 -11.10 3.80 -16.70
N TYR A 544 -11.65 4.71 -15.90
CA TYR A 544 -10.84 5.71 -15.19
C TYR A 544 -10.05 5.02 -14.07
N GLU A 545 -8.77 5.37 -13.91
CA GLU A 545 -7.90 4.79 -12.87
C GLU A 545 -8.47 5.07 -11.47
N MET A 546 -8.91 6.30 -11.25
CA MET A 546 -9.62 6.76 -10.04
C MET A 546 -11.10 7.02 -10.39
N ALA A 547 -11.74 8.05 -9.81
CA ALA A 547 -13.13 8.36 -10.11
C ALA A 547 -13.38 8.59 -11.63
N PRO A 548 -14.53 8.12 -12.16
CA PRO A 548 -15.63 7.49 -11.42
C PRO A 548 -15.52 5.95 -11.31
N ASP A 549 -14.62 5.30 -12.05
CA ASP A 549 -14.63 3.83 -12.22
C ASP A 549 -13.78 3.09 -11.20
N TYR A 550 -12.72 3.73 -10.71
CA TYR A 550 -11.73 3.16 -9.79
C TYR A 550 -11.11 1.86 -10.32
N ALA A 551 -10.57 1.90 -11.54
CA ALA A 551 -9.90 0.75 -12.15
C ALA A 551 -8.73 0.23 -11.30
N THR A 552 -8.09 1.08 -10.48
CA THR A 552 -7.07 0.63 -9.49
C THR A 552 -7.61 -0.40 -8.49
N PHE A 553 -8.92 -0.47 -8.28
CA PHE A 553 -9.59 -1.43 -7.40
C PHE A 553 -10.43 -2.47 -8.18
N GLY A 554 -10.25 -2.55 -9.50
CA GLY A 554 -11.15 -3.29 -10.40
C GLY A 554 -12.61 -2.79 -10.34
N GLY A 555 -12.80 -1.55 -9.87
CA GLY A 555 -14.09 -0.96 -9.56
C GLY A 555 -14.84 -1.61 -8.40
N ASN A 556 -14.22 -2.39 -7.52
CA ASN A 556 -14.89 -2.96 -6.34
C ASN A 556 -15.21 -1.90 -5.29
N TYR A 557 -14.33 -0.91 -5.15
CA TYR A 557 -14.45 0.18 -4.19
C TYR A 557 -14.57 1.52 -4.91
N ALA A 558 -15.21 2.47 -4.25
CA ALA A 558 -15.19 3.87 -4.60
C ALA A 558 -14.76 4.64 -3.36
N LEU A 559 -13.86 5.60 -3.52
CA LEU A 559 -13.45 6.49 -2.44
C LEU A 559 -14.35 7.73 -2.48
N GLU A 560 -14.63 8.31 -1.32
CA GLU A 560 -15.26 9.62 -1.26
C GLU A 560 -14.31 10.64 -1.90
N SER A 561 -14.78 11.44 -2.84
CA SER A 561 -14.00 12.54 -3.42
C SER A 561 -14.67 13.84 -3.03
N ALA A 562 -13.96 14.72 -2.34
CA ALA A 562 -14.44 16.07 -2.09
C ALA A 562 -14.63 16.80 -3.43
N GLU A 563 -15.72 17.54 -3.56
CA GLU A 563 -15.94 18.36 -4.75
C GLU A 563 -14.83 19.41 -4.86
N LEU A 564 -14.16 19.46 -6.00
CA LEU A 564 -13.05 20.37 -6.21
C LEU A 564 -13.57 21.79 -6.45
N GLN A 565 -13.42 22.65 -5.45
CA GLN A 565 -13.83 24.06 -5.51
C GLN A 565 -12.64 24.99 -5.68
N VAL A 566 -12.81 26.06 -6.45
CA VAL A 566 -11.80 27.13 -6.57
C VAL A 566 -11.54 27.73 -5.19
N GLY A 567 -10.28 27.89 -4.82
CA GLY A 567 -9.90 28.37 -3.50
C GLY A 567 -8.41 28.67 -3.39
N PRO A 568 -7.90 28.94 -2.17
CA PRO A 568 -6.51 29.34 -1.97
C PRO A 568 -5.48 28.35 -2.54
N LEU A 569 -5.79 27.05 -2.56
CA LEU A 569 -4.90 25.96 -3.00
C LEU A 569 -5.36 25.26 -4.30
N VAL A 570 -6.42 25.78 -4.94
CA VAL A 570 -7.01 25.21 -6.16
C VAL A 570 -7.30 26.34 -7.14
N SER A 571 -6.63 26.34 -8.29
CA SER A 571 -6.80 27.37 -9.31
C SER A 571 -8.03 27.10 -10.19
N GLU A 572 -8.62 28.16 -10.75
CA GLU A 572 -9.73 28.04 -11.71
C GLU A 572 -9.34 27.19 -12.93
N ALA A 573 -8.12 27.39 -13.44
CA ALA A 573 -7.59 26.62 -14.57
C ALA A 573 -7.48 25.11 -14.26
N GLU A 574 -7.19 24.74 -13.01
CA GLU A 574 -7.15 23.34 -12.60
C GLU A 574 -8.56 22.73 -12.65
N VAL A 575 -9.56 23.41 -12.09
CA VAL A 575 -10.95 22.99 -12.12
C VAL A 575 -11.44 22.84 -13.56
N GLN A 576 -11.13 23.80 -14.44
CA GLN A 576 -11.50 23.72 -15.86
C GLN A 576 -10.90 22.49 -16.54
N ARG A 577 -9.63 22.15 -16.28
CA ARG A 577 -8.99 20.94 -16.82
C ARG A 577 -9.64 19.65 -16.31
N GLN A 578 -9.98 19.59 -15.02
CA GLN A 578 -10.70 18.45 -14.44
C GLN A 578 -12.11 18.31 -15.01
N VAL A 579 -12.86 19.40 -15.19
CA VAL A 579 -14.18 19.33 -15.82
C VAL A 579 -14.07 18.88 -17.28
N ALA A 580 -13.09 19.41 -18.04
CA ALA A 580 -12.91 19.10 -19.46
C ALA A 580 -12.60 17.61 -19.71
N SER A 581 -11.87 16.97 -18.81
CA SER A 581 -11.49 15.55 -18.91
C SER A 581 -12.44 14.59 -18.19
N ALA A 582 -13.58 15.08 -17.68
CA ALA A 582 -14.53 14.27 -16.93
C ALA A 582 -15.15 13.18 -17.80
N ALA A 583 -15.49 12.06 -17.17
CA ALA A 583 -16.29 11.03 -17.81
C ALA A 583 -17.66 11.61 -18.24
N LYS A 584 -18.21 11.09 -19.33
CA LYS A 584 -19.50 11.52 -19.88
C LYS A 584 -20.41 10.30 -20.07
N PRO A 585 -21.42 10.09 -19.21
CA PRO A 585 -21.67 10.80 -17.95
C PRO A 585 -20.60 10.48 -16.89
N ASP A 586 -20.45 11.37 -15.89
CA ASP A 586 -19.54 11.16 -14.76
C ASP A 586 -20.22 10.26 -13.72
N GLN A 587 -20.27 8.97 -14.04
CA GLN A 587 -20.98 7.94 -13.28
C GLN A 587 -20.11 6.70 -13.16
N ARG A 588 -20.22 6.00 -12.04
CA ARG A 588 -19.45 4.78 -11.79
C ARG A 588 -19.79 3.71 -12.84
N TYR A 589 -18.77 3.01 -13.30
CA TYR A 589 -18.84 2.11 -14.45
C TYR A 589 -19.24 2.83 -15.73
N HIS A 590 -18.64 4.00 -16.00
CA HIS A 590 -18.96 4.88 -17.11
C HIS A 590 -18.90 4.15 -18.46
N TYR A 591 -18.02 3.15 -18.60
CA TYR A 591 -17.89 2.33 -19.79
C TYR A 591 -19.19 1.58 -20.15
N ARG A 592 -20.09 1.32 -19.18
CA ARG A 592 -21.42 0.76 -19.43
C ARG A 592 -22.31 1.75 -20.16
N PHE A 593 -22.25 3.03 -19.81
CA PHE A 593 -22.95 4.09 -20.55
C PHE A 593 -22.40 4.25 -21.96
N VAL A 594 -21.07 4.17 -22.12
CA VAL A 594 -20.43 4.17 -23.45
C VAL A 594 -20.93 2.99 -24.28
N ALA A 595 -20.99 1.79 -23.70
CA ALA A 595 -21.54 0.61 -24.36
C ALA A 595 -23.00 0.84 -24.79
N THR A 596 -23.87 1.24 -23.86
CA THR A 596 -25.28 1.52 -24.12
C THR A 596 -25.47 2.54 -25.24
N ALA A 597 -24.70 3.63 -25.23
CA ALA A 597 -24.76 4.67 -26.26
C ALA A 597 -24.30 4.15 -27.63
N LEU A 598 -23.27 3.30 -27.68
CA LEU A 598 -22.83 2.65 -28.92
C LEU A 598 -23.88 1.68 -29.48
N ALA A 599 -24.56 0.91 -28.62
CA ALA A 599 -25.65 0.04 -29.04
C ALA A 599 -26.89 0.83 -29.49
N ALA A 600 -27.24 1.93 -28.82
CA ALA A 600 -28.31 2.81 -29.28
C ALA A 600 -28.02 3.36 -30.69
N ARG A 601 -26.78 3.81 -30.95
CA ARG A 601 -26.33 4.20 -32.29
C ARG A 601 -26.34 3.04 -33.28
N ALA A 602 -26.06 1.82 -32.84
CA ALA A 602 -26.18 0.63 -33.70
C ALA A 602 -27.64 0.42 -34.12
N ALA A 603 -28.59 0.57 -33.19
CA ALA A 603 -30.02 0.46 -33.47
C ALA A 603 -30.52 1.51 -34.48
N ASP A 604 -29.98 2.74 -34.45
CA ASP A 604 -30.28 3.79 -35.44
C ASP A 604 -29.94 3.39 -36.89
N ASN A 605 -29.05 2.40 -37.07
CA ASN A 605 -28.59 1.91 -38.37
C ASN A 605 -29.26 0.57 -38.76
N LEU A 606 -30.36 0.20 -38.10
CA LEU A 606 -31.12 -1.02 -38.37
C LEU A 606 -32.56 -0.72 -38.76
N PRO A 607 -33.21 -1.55 -39.60
CA PRO A 607 -34.63 -1.41 -39.86
C PRO A 607 -35.39 -1.72 -38.57
N HIS A 608 -36.29 -0.83 -38.16
CA HIS A 608 -37.03 -0.99 -36.90
C HIS A 608 -37.87 -2.27 -36.85
N THR A 609 -38.22 -2.85 -38.01
CA THR A 609 -38.97 -4.12 -38.09
C THR A 609 -38.08 -5.38 -37.95
N SER A 610 -36.76 -5.23 -37.85
CA SER A 610 -35.81 -6.34 -37.83
C SER A 610 -35.61 -6.94 -36.44
N GLN A 611 -35.34 -8.24 -36.36
CA GLN A 611 -34.93 -8.90 -35.11
C GLN A 611 -33.69 -8.24 -34.52
N ALA A 612 -32.74 -7.82 -35.37
CA ALA A 612 -31.51 -7.17 -34.93
C ALA A 612 -31.78 -5.88 -34.15
N PHE A 613 -32.74 -5.06 -34.58
CA PHE A 613 -33.13 -3.85 -33.85
C PHE A 613 -33.60 -4.16 -32.43
N ALA A 614 -34.53 -5.13 -32.29
CA ALA A 614 -34.99 -5.57 -30.98
C ALA A 614 -33.85 -6.13 -30.13
N ALA A 615 -32.98 -6.96 -30.72
CA ALA A 615 -31.92 -7.65 -30.00
C ALA A 615 -30.84 -6.68 -29.51
N VAL A 616 -30.46 -5.68 -30.32
CA VAL A 616 -29.52 -4.64 -29.92
C VAL A 616 -30.05 -3.87 -28.71
N LEU A 617 -31.31 -3.41 -28.75
CA LEU A 617 -31.91 -2.66 -27.64
C LEU A 617 -32.08 -3.53 -26.39
N CYS A 618 -32.44 -4.82 -26.56
CA CYS A 618 -32.54 -5.78 -25.46
C CYS A 618 -31.20 -5.95 -24.76
N ASN A 619 -30.12 -6.26 -25.50
CA ASN A 619 -28.79 -6.42 -24.92
C ASN A 619 -28.34 -5.13 -24.21
N ALA A 620 -28.54 -3.97 -24.84
CA ALA A 620 -28.18 -2.68 -24.25
C ALA A 620 -28.93 -2.40 -22.93
N ALA A 621 -30.21 -2.75 -22.83
CA ALA A 621 -30.96 -2.62 -21.59
C ALA A 621 -30.37 -3.53 -20.48
N GLY A 622 -29.89 -4.73 -20.84
CA GLY A 622 -29.27 -5.65 -19.89
C GLY A 622 -27.90 -5.23 -19.34
N TRP A 623 -27.29 -4.17 -19.90
CA TRP A 623 -25.94 -3.77 -19.52
C TRP A 623 -25.84 -2.93 -18.26
N ASN A 624 -26.99 -2.55 -17.68
CA ASN A 624 -27.09 -1.87 -16.39
C ASN A 624 -26.26 -0.58 -16.30
N SER A 625 -26.43 0.31 -17.29
CA SER A 625 -25.90 1.68 -17.24
C SER A 625 -26.69 2.53 -16.23
N SER A 626 -28.01 2.63 -16.39
CA SER A 626 -28.92 3.24 -15.42
C SER A 626 -30.35 2.70 -15.56
N LEU A 627 -31.21 2.91 -14.56
CA LEU A 627 -32.64 2.58 -14.66
C LEU A 627 -33.37 3.44 -15.70
N GLU A 628 -32.91 4.68 -15.89
CA GLU A 628 -33.44 5.60 -16.90
C GLU A 628 -33.14 5.11 -18.31
N ASP A 629 -31.88 4.74 -18.59
CA ASP A 629 -31.46 4.18 -19.89
C ASP A 629 -32.21 2.88 -20.19
N GLN A 630 -32.34 1.99 -19.20
CA GLN A 630 -33.09 0.73 -19.32
C GLN A 630 -34.53 1.00 -19.74
N SER A 631 -35.20 1.93 -19.05
CA SER A 631 -36.58 2.30 -19.32
C SER A 631 -36.72 2.94 -20.70
N ALA A 632 -35.81 3.85 -21.07
CA ALA A 632 -35.82 4.52 -22.37
C ALA A 632 -35.62 3.55 -23.54
N LEU A 633 -34.68 2.60 -23.41
CA LEU A 633 -34.44 1.57 -24.43
C LEU A 633 -35.63 0.63 -24.60
N TYR A 634 -36.25 0.21 -23.49
CA TYR A 634 -37.45 -0.62 -23.54
C TYR A 634 -38.63 0.13 -24.17
N GLN A 635 -38.87 1.39 -23.78
CA GLN A 635 -39.91 2.23 -24.39
C GLN A 635 -39.68 2.42 -25.88
N ARG A 636 -38.43 2.63 -26.31
CA ARG A 636 -38.06 2.72 -27.73
C ARG A 636 -38.38 1.43 -28.46
N TYR A 637 -38.03 0.27 -27.89
CA TYR A 637 -38.38 -1.03 -28.47
C TYR A 637 -39.91 -1.20 -28.58
N VAL A 638 -40.68 -0.89 -27.54
CA VAL A 638 -42.15 -1.02 -27.56
C VAL A 638 -42.78 -0.14 -28.63
N LYS A 639 -42.25 1.08 -28.84
CA LYS A 639 -42.78 2.04 -29.81
C LYS A 639 -42.43 1.68 -31.26
N GLU A 640 -41.22 1.21 -31.51
CA GLU A 640 -40.65 1.12 -32.86
C GLU A 640 -40.34 -0.31 -33.30
N GLY A 641 -40.08 -1.21 -32.36
CA GLY A 641 -39.57 -2.55 -32.60
C GLY A 641 -40.61 -3.54 -33.13
N PRO A 642 -40.16 -4.69 -33.68
CA PRO A 642 -41.04 -5.76 -34.09
C PRO A 642 -41.46 -6.61 -32.89
N PHE A 643 -42.61 -7.28 -33.01
CA PHE A 643 -42.94 -8.36 -32.07
C PHE A 643 -41.93 -9.51 -32.20
N VAL A 644 -41.31 -9.88 -31.08
CA VAL A 644 -40.42 -11.04 -30.96
C VAL A 644 -40.79 -11.85 -29.71
N PRO A 645 -40.90 -13.19 -29.78
CA PRO A 645 -41.38 -14.01 -28.66
C PRO A 645 -40.53 -13.91 -27.38
N TRP A 646 -39.24 -13.66 -27.53
CA TRP A 646 -38.28 -13.60 -26.42
C TRP A 646 -38.27 -12.24 -25.69
N ALA A 647 -38.95 -11.20 -26.20
CA ALA A 647 -39.01 -9.91 -25.50
C ALA A 647 -39.85 -9.91 -24.21
N VAL A 648 -40.44 -11.05 -23.84
CA VAL A 648 -41.03 -11.25 -22.51
C VAL A 648 -40.01 -11.06 -21.38
N ASP A 649 -38.72 -11.33 -21.65
CA ASP A 649 -37.62 -11.18 -20.69
C ASP A 649 -36.58 -10.15 -21.22
N PHE A 650 -37.10 -9.01 -21.68
CA PHE A 650 -36.29 -7.95 -22.30
C PHE A 650 -35.26 -7.38 -21.31
N GLY A 651 -34.00 -7.35 -21.72
CA GLY A 651 -32.87 -6.95 -20.86
C GLY A 651 -32.15 -8.11 -20.17
N ASN A 652 -32.71 -9.33 -20.17
CA ASN A 652 -32.09 -10.47 -19.51
C ASN A 652 -31.66 -11.54 -20.53
N GLN A 653 -32.61 -12.17 -21.24
CA GLN A 653 -32.34 -13.23 -22.20
C GLN A 653 -32.40 -12.73 -23.64
N CYS A 654 -31.38 -11.96 -24.01
CA CYS A 654 -31.32 -11.33 -25.32
C CYS A 654 -30.47 -12.15 -26.31
N PRO A 655 -31.00 -12.55 -27.47
CA PRO A 655 -30.21 -13.23 -28.49
C PRO A 655 -29.18 -12.28 -29.11
N TYR A 656 -28.17 -12.85 -29.79
CA TYR A 656 -27.28 -12.06 -30.63
C TYR A 656 -28.07 -11.41 -31.80
N PRO A 657 -27.79 -10.15 -32.19
CA PRO A 657 -28.51 -9.49 -33.27
C PRO A 657 -28.23 -10.10 -34.65
N ASP A 658 -29.28 -10.44 -35.38
CA ASP A 658 -29.20 -11.00 -36.74
C ASP A 658 -29.00 -9.91 -37.79
N PHE A 659 -27.77 -9.41 -37.88
CA PHE A 659 -27.40 -8.37 -38.84
C PHE A 659 -27.52 -8.81 -40.31
N GLU A 660 -27.40 -10.11 -40.59
CA GLU A 660 -27.48 -10.64 -41.96
C GLU A 660 -28.92 -10.58 -42.49
N ASN A 661 -29.92 -10.99 -41.70
CA ASN A 661 -31.30 -10.87 -42.13
C ASN A 661 -31.83 -9.44 -42.04
N ALA A 662 -31.27 -8.59 -41.18
CA ALA A 662 -31.54 -7.15 -41.22
C ALA A 662 -31.10 -6.52 -42.54
N ASP A 663 -30.00 -6.99 -43.14
CA ASP A 663 -29.49 -6.54 -44.44
C ASP A 663 -30.50 -6.74 -45.57
N LYS A 664 -31.05 -7.96 -45.63
CA LYS A 664 -32.09 -8.34 -46.60
C LYS A 664 -33.30 -7.42 -46.51
N ARG A 665 -33.66 -6.96 -45.30
CA ARG A 665 -34.82 -6.07 -45.08
C ARG A 665 -34.65 -4.66 -45.63
N TYR A 666 -33.44 -4.11 -45.67
CA TYR A 666 -33.23 -2.80 -46.32
C TYR A 666 -33.55 -2.86 -47.81
N VAL A 667 -33.13 -3.94 -48.47
CA VAL A 667 -33.43 -4.16 -49.89
C VAL A 667 -34.93 -4.44 -50.08
N THR A 668 -35.52 -5.32 -49.26
CA THR A 668 -36.93 -5.68 -49.44
C THR A 668 -37.86 -4.52 -49.13
N GLN A 669 -37.64 -3.70 -48.09
CA GLN A 669 -38.50 -2.55 -47.79
C GLN A 669 -38.56 -1.54 -48.94
N VAL A 670 -37.41 -1.23 -49.55
CA VAL A 670 -37.37 -0.34 -50.72
C VAL A 670 -38.08 -0.99 -51.91
N THR A 671 -37.77 -2.25 -52.21
CA THR A 671 -38.40 -2.94 -53.35
C THR A 671 -39.89 -3.18 -53.16
N ASP A 672 -40.37 -3.42 -51.93
CA ASP A 672 -41.76 -3.67 -51.62
C ASP A 672 -42.55 -2.37 -51.58
N ALA A 673 -41.97 -1.26 -51.10
CA ALA A 673 -42.55 0.06 -51.25
C ALA A 673 -42.70 0.41 -52.74
N VAL A 674 -41.63 0.28 -53.54
CA VAL A 674 -41.67 0.51 -55.00
C VAL A 674 -42.67 -0.43 -55.67
N ARG A 675 -42.69 -1.71 -55.32
CA ARG A 675 -43.63 -2.71 -55.85
C ARG A 675 -45.07 -2.40 -55.45
N ALA A 676 -45.31 -1.88 -54.26
CA ALA A 676 -46.63 -1.44 -53.79
C ALA A 676 -47.10 -0.17 -54.51
N THR A 677 -46.23 0.82 -54.72
CA THR A 677 -46.54 2.05 -55.47
C THR A 677 -46.76 1.77 -56.96
N LEU A 678 -46.03 0.82 -57.53
CA LEU A 678 -46.19 0.37 -58.92
C LEU A 678 -47.30 -0.68 -59.11
N ARG A 679 -47.86 -1.23 -58.02
CA ARG A 679 -48.91 -2.25 -58.05
C ARG A 679 -50.16 -1.82 -58.83
N PRO A 680 -50.65 -0.57 -58.77
CA PRO A 680 -51.77 -0.08 -59.59
C PRO A 680 -51.41 0.02 -61.08
N TYR A 681 -50.14 0.24 -61.40
CA TYR A 681 -49.62 0.39 -62.77
C TYR A 681 -49.02 -0.91 -63.33
N LYS A 682 -49.24 -2.04 -62.66
CA LYS A 682 -48.63 -3.34 -63.00
C LYS A 682 -48.89 -3.73 -64.47
N TRP A 683 -50.13 -3.59 -64.95
CA TRP A 683 -50.49 -3.88 -66.34
C TRP A 683 -49.89 -2.87 -67.35
N PRO A 684 -50.02 -1.54 -67.17
CA PRO A 684 -49.38 -0.56 -68.04
C PRO A 684 -47.86 -0.72 -68.14
N VAL A 685 -47.18 -0.97 -67.02
CA VAL A 685 -45.72 -1.15 -66.98
C VAL A 685 -45.29 -2.46 -67.64
N GLN A 686 -46.03 -3.56 -67.42
CA GLN A 686 -45.75 -4.83 -68.09
C GLN A 686 -45.99 -4.74 -69.61
N VAL A 687 -47.09 -4.12 -70.04
CA VAL A 687 -47.38 -3.88 -71.46
C VAL A 687 -46.33 -2.96 -72.07
N GLY A 688 -45.96 -1.86 -71.39
CA GLY A 688 -44.91 -0.95 -71.83
C GLY A 688 -43.54 -1.62 -71.96
N ALA A 689 -43.17 -2.47 -70.99
CA ALA A 689 -41.93 -3.25 -71.03
C ALA A 689 -41.95 -4.28 -72.17
N ILE A 690 -43.06 -4.98 -72.40
CA ILE A 690 -43.22 -5.92 -73.51
C ILE A 690 -43.12 -5.18 -74.85
N VAL A 691 -43.77 -4.03 -75.01
CA VAL A 691 -43.69 -3.20 -76.22
C VAL A 691 -42.27 -2.69 -76.45
N LEU A 692 -41.55 -2.26 -75.41
CA LEU A 692 -40.15 -1.84 -75.53
C LEU A 692 -39.23 -2.99 -75.92
N VAL A 693 -39.37 -4.16 -75.30
CA VAL A 693 -38.56 -5.34 -75.60
C VAL A 693 -38.87 -5.87 -77.01
N THR A 694 -40.14 -5.91 -77.41
CA THR A 694 -40.52 -6.31 -78.76
C THR A 694 -40.10 -5.29 -79.81
N ALA A 695 -40.20 -3.98 -79.54
CA ALA A 695 -39.69 -2.95 -80.42
C ALA A 695 -38.16 -3.04 -80.57
N ALA A 696 -37.42 -3.25 -79.48
CA ALA A 696 -35.97 -3.45 -79.51
C ALA A 696 -35.57 -4.72 -80.25
N ALA A 697 -36.28 -5.83 -80.02
CA ALA A 697 -36.08 -7.09 -80.75
C ALA A 697 -36.38 -6.92 -82.25
N LEU A 698 -37.47 -6.23 -82.62
CA LEU A 698 -37.80 -5.89 -84.00
C LEU A 698 -36.75 -4.97 -84.63
N LEU A 699 -36.21 -4.00 -83.88
CA LEU A 699 -35.11 -3.13 -84.34
C LEU A 699 -33.82 -3.91 -84.59
N LEU A 700 -33.52 -4.89 -83.74
CA LEU A 700 -32.36 -5.78 -83.89
C LEU A 700 -32.54 -6.77 -85.04
N ILE A 701 -33.75 -7.32 -85.22
CA ILE A 701 -34.10 -8.23 -86.33
C ILE A 701 -34.08 -7.46 -87.66
N THR A 702 -34.68 -6.27 -87.74
CA THR A 702 -34.65 -5.44 -88.94
C THR A 702 -33.24 -4.93 -89.26
N ARG A 703 -32.42 -4.61 -88.24
CA ARG A 703 -30.98 -4.35 -88.44
C ARG A 703 -30.24 -5.56 -89.00
N ARG A 704 -30.52 -6.78 -88.51
CA ARG A 704 -29.91 -8.02 -89.03
C ARG A 704 -30.36 -8.33 -90.45
N GLN A 705 -31.65 -8.16 -90.78
CA GLN A 705 -32.18 -8.37 -92.13
C GLN A 705 -31.69 -7.33 -93.14
N ARG A 706 -31.49 -6.06 -92.73
CA ARG A 706 -30.85 -5.04 -93.57
C ARG A 706 -29.37 -5.32 -93.81
N LYS A 707 -28.70 -6.06 -92.91
CA LYS A 707 -27.32 -6.51 -93.11
C LYS A 707 -27.25 -7.71 -94.06
N ALA A 708 -28.20 -8.63 -94.00
CA ALA A 708 -28.28 -9.81 -94.89
C ALA A 708 -28.81 -9.52 -96.31
N ARG A 709 -29.34 -8.33 -96.58
CA ARG A 709 -29.69 -7.85 -97.94
C ARG A 709 -28.57 -7.00 -98.59
N ARG A 710 -27.42 -6.91 -97.92
CA ARG A 710 -26.26 -6.12 -98.34
C ARG A 710 -25.02 -6.98 -98.66
N ASP A 711 -25.20 -8.30 -98.62
CA ASP A 711 -24.40 -9.31 -99.32
C ASP A 711 -25.25 -9.83 -100.50
#